data_AF-A0A8T2C4B6-F1
#
_entry.id   AF-A0A8T2C4B6-F1
#
_cell.length_a   1.000
_cell.length_b   1.000
_cell.length_c   1.000
_cell.angle_alpha   90.00
_cell.angle_beta   90.00
_cell.angle_gamma   90.00
#
_symmetry.space_group_name_H-M   'P 1'
#
loop_
_entity.id
_entity.type
_entity.pdbx_description
1 polymer ?
#
loop_
_entity_poly.entity_id
_entity_poly.type
_entity_poly.pdbx_seq_one_letter_code
_entity_poly.pdbx_strand_id
1 'polypeptide(L)'
;MKTFPSFFHSLTTLFFFFSLSFQASPSESLYREIHQLISFKNVLPDKNLLQDWSSNKNPCTFNGVTCRDDKVTSIDLSSKPLNVGFSAVASSLMTLTGLESLFLSNSHINGSISDFKCSASLTSLDRSRNSLSGPVTTLTSLGSCSGLKFLNVSSNTLYFPGKVSGGSKLNSLEVLDLSSNSLSGANVVGWVLSYGCGELKHLAISGNKISGDVDVSRCVHLTFLDVSRCVNLKFLDVSSNNFSTRIPFLGDCSALQHFDISGNKLSGDFSRAISTCTELRSLSISGNQFVGLIPSLPLKSLQYLSLAENKFTGDTLTGLDLSGNDFHGTVPPFFGSCSLLESLVLSSNNYSGKLPMDYGYVTEDERSQNDVEIMLSSSIWWSDVNDSTIWEDQIFYVLAIIYGIVSIYSLIQFVRLQLRVLDYVWKTQHSFYFLHFVLPGVRAVVFIFRRNVLNMHSQIMQHIFLDIPSLGFFTTYALLVLAWASIYCQARSISTDGLNFSFFTITGIVYVVQISLWLLWMWKPVGVMLILSKMFLAGVSLFVALGFLLHGARLFLMIHRFPVESKGRRKKLQEIGYITIICFTGFLIRCIMMCFAAFYEGANLDVMDHPILNLIYYLLVEIIPFSLVMFILRKLPPKRDITPEDLHEKIMLSSLILWTDVNGSPIWEEQTFNVLAILYGILSIYYVLGLWFLSSGGMC
;
A
#
# COMPACT_ATOMS: atom_id res chain seq x y z
N MET A 1 -41.45 -1.27 -33.36
CA MET A 1 -42.78 -1.34 -32.73
C MET A 1 -42.82 -2.63 -31.92
N LYS A 2 -42.82 -2.50 -30.57
CA LYS A 2 -43.32 -3.41 -29.52
C LYS A 2 -43.06 -4.93 -29.63
N THR A 3 -42.12 -5.46 -28.82
CA THR A 3 -42.32 -6.23 -27.56
C THR A 3 -42.42 -7.76 -27.77
N PHE A 4 -41.45 -8.53 -27.25
CA PHE A 4 -41.71 -9.59 -26.25
C PHE A 4 -40.40 -10.27 -25.76
N PRO A 5 -40.01 -10.08 -24.48
CA PRO A 5 -38.99 -10.84 -23.77
C PRO A 5 -39.65 -11.81 -22.77
N SER A 6 -39.46 -13.13 -22.88
CA SER A 6 -39.84 -14.07 -21.80
C SER A 6 -39.34 -15.51 -22.02
N PHE A 7 -38.06 -15.70 -22.36
CA PHE A 7 -37.50 -17.06 -22.49
C PHE A 7 -36.24 -17.33 -21.65
N PHE A 8 -35.77 -16.35 -20.86
CA PHE A 8 -34.59 -16.52 -19.99
C PHE A 8 -34.91 -16.57 -18.48
N HIS A 9 -36.20 -16.59 -18.11
CA HIS A 9 -36.63 -16.60 -16.70
C HIS A 9 -37.07 -17.99 -16.18
N SER A 10 -36.82 -19.07 -16.93
CA SER A 10 -37.27 -20.43 -16.57
C SER A 10 -36.14 -21.44 -16.32
N LEU A 11 -34.88 -21.01 -16.22
CA LEU A 11 -33.75 -21.93 -15.96
C LEU A 11 -32.92 -21.56 -14.70
N THR A 12 -33.38 -20.58 -13.92
CA THR A 12 -32.83 -20.24 -12.59
C THR A 12 -33.73 -20.73 -11.44
N THR A 13 -34.89 -21.31 -11.74
CA THR A 13 -35.88 -21.78 -10.76
C THR A 13 -35.81 -23.27 -10.42
N LEU A 14 -34.79 -24.00 -10.93
CA LEU A 14 -34.61 -25.43 -10.66
C LEU A 14 -33.31 -25.78 -9.88
N PHE A 15 -32.74 -24.81 -9.16
CA PHE A 15 -31.65 -25.03 -8.18
C PHE A 15 -31.97 -24.44 -6.79
N PHE A 16 -33.24 -24.08 -6.55
CA PHE A 16 -33.74 -23.48 -5.30
C PHE A 16 -34.67 -24.40 -4.49
N PHE A 17 -34.63 -25.72 -4.71
CA PHE A 17 -35.47 -26.70 -4.01
C PHE A 17 -34.72 -27.88 -3.38
N PHE A 18 -33.47 -27.69 -2.98
CA PHE A 18 -32.75 -28.62 -2.09
C PHE A 18 -32.08 -27.87 -0.94
N SER A 19 -32.91 -27.38 -0.01
CA SER A 19 -32.52 -27.11 1.38
C SER A 19 -33.80 -26.92 2.23
N LEU A 20 -34.65 -27.95 2.24
CA LEU A 20 -35.60 -28.11 3.33
C LEU A 20 -34.82 -28.42 4.61
N SER A 21 -34.61 -27.36 5.39
CA SER A 21 -34.84 -27.32 6.83
C SER A 21 -34.80 -28.67 7.56
N PHE A 22 -33.63 -29.07 8.03
CA PHE A 22 -33.54 -29.75 9.32
C PHE A 22 -33.75 -28.67 10.39
N GLN A 23 -35.00 -28.46 10.78
CA GLN A 23 -35.33 -27.59 11.91
C GLN A 23 -35.20 -28.44 13.16
N ALA A 24 -34.00 -28.42 13.75
CA ALA A 24 -33.80 -28.90 15.10
C ALA A 24 -34.69 -28.07 16.03
N SER A 25 -35.46 -28.73 16.88
CA SER A 25 -36.18 -28.05 17.96
C SER A 25 -35.20 -27.24 18.81
N PRO A 26 -35.50 -25.97 19.13
CA PRO A 26 -34.62 -25.19 19.99
C PRO A 26 -34.53 -25.85 21.36
N SER A 27 -33.30 -26.05 21.84
CA SER A 27 -33.03 -26.53 23.20
C SER A 27 -33.64 -25.56 24.23
N GLU A 28 -34.06 -26.08 25.38
CA GLU A 28 -34.75 -25.31 26.43
C GLU A 28 -33.96 -24.06 26.91
N SER A 29 -32.63 -24.07 26.76
CA SER A 29 -31.75 -22.93 27.05
C SER A 29 -31.87 -21.79 26.03
N LEU A 30 -31.97 -22.10 24.73
CA LEU A 30 -32.08 -21.08 23.67
C LEU A 30 -33.40 -20.32 23.78
N TYR A 31 -34.47 -21.00 24.21
CA TYR A 31 -35.77 -20.38 24.46
C TYR A 31 -35.70 -19.32 25.57
N ARG A 32 -34.96 -19.58 26.66
CA ARG A 32 -34.79 -18.62 27.76
C ARG A 32 -33.97 -17.40 27.33
N GLU A 33 -32.92 -17.60 26.54
CA GLU A 33 -32.07 -16.52 26.01
C GLU A 33 -32.85 -15.60 25.06
N ILE A 34 -33.65 -16.17 24.14
CA ILE A 34 -34.54 -15.41 23.24
C ILE A 34 -35.47 -14.51 24.07
N HIS A 35 -36.14 -15.05 25.09
CA HIS A 35 -37.06 -14.27 25.91
C HIS A 35 -36.38 -13.12 26.64
N GLN A 36 -35.16 -13.31 27.13
CA GLN A 36 -34.40 -12.25 27.79
C GLN A 36 -34.00 -11.13 26.80
N LEU A 37 -33.54 -11.47 25.59
CA LEU A 37 -33.20 -10.48 24.56
C LEU A 37 -34.45 -9.70 24.10
N ILE A 38 -35.57 -10.39 23.93
CA ILE A 38 -36.84 -9.73 23.57
C ILE A 38 -37.38 -8.88 24.73
N SER A 39 -37.17 -9.28 25.98
CA SER A 39 -37.50 -8.46 27.14
C SER A 39 -36.74 -7.12 27.11
N PHE A 40 -35.45 -7.14 26.76
CA PHE A 40 -34.65 -5.93 26.61
C PHE A 40 -35.18 -5.03 25.48
N LYS A 41 -35.45 -5.60 24.29
CA LYS A 41 -36.06 -4.86 23.18
C LYS A 41 -37.36 -4.18 23.57
N ASN A 42 -38.17 -4.81 24.42
CA ASN A 42 -39.44 -4.25 24.86
C ASN A 42 -39.30 -3.05 25.81
N VAL A 43 -38.15 -2.89 26.47
CA VAL A 43 -37.85 -1.74 27.34
C VAL A 43 -37.36 -0.53 26.54
N LEU A 44 -36.93 -0.72 25.28
CA LEU A 44 -36.45 0.38 24.45
C LEU A 44 -37.60 1.34 24.06
N PRO A 45 -37.36 2.67 24.11
CA PRO A 45 -38.33 3.65 23.63
C PRO A 45 -38.65 3.49 22.13
N ASP A 46 -37.63 3.23 21.31
CA ASP A 46 -37.79 2.90 19.89
C ASP A 46 -37.40 1.44 19.63
N LYS A 47 -38.40 0.59 19.44
CA LYS A 47 -38.23 -0.84 19.17
C LYS A 47 -37.72 -1.12 17.76
N ASN A 48 -37.78 -0.16 16.84
CA ASN A 48 -37.32 -0.33 15.46
C ASN A 48 -35.79 -0.37 15.37
N LEU A 49 -35.08 0.15 16.38
CA LEU A 49 -33.62 0.08 16.48
C LEU A 49 -33.08 -1.36 16.48
N LEU A 50 -33.90 -2.33 16.93
CA LEU A 50 -33.63 -3.76 16.96
C LEU A 50 -34.70 -4.54 16.20
N GLN A 51 -35.07 -4.10 15.00
CA GLN A 51 -36.19 -4.68 14.24
C GLN A 51 -36.06 -6.19 14.02
N ASP A 52 -34.84 -6.66 13.75
CA ASP A 52 -34.52 -8.05 13.42
C ASP A 52 -34.56 -9.01 14.62
N TRP A 53 -34.51 -8.49 15.85
CA TRP A 53 -34.65 -9.27 17.08
C TRP A 53 -36.11 -9.73 17.23
N SER A 54 -36.40 -11.00 16.94
CA SER A 54 -37.75 -11.57 16.99
C SER A 54 -37.80 -12.93 17.67
N SER A 55 -38.92 -13.24 18.33
CA SER A 55 -39.11 -14.50 19.06
C SER A 55 -39.03 -15.76 18.20
N ASN A 56 -39.23 -15.63 16.89
CA ASN A 56 -39.33 -16.75 15.94
C ASN A 56 -38.04 -16.98 15.15
N LYS A 57 -36.97 -16.24 15.47
CA LYS A 57 -35.66 -16.33 14.82
C LYS A 57 -34.60 -16.77 15.84
N ASN A 58 -33.55 -17.42 15.35
CA ASN A 58 -32.40 -17.78 16.17
C ASN A 58 -31.66 -16.48 16.60
N PRO A 59 -31.40 -16.25 17.90
CA PRO A 59 -30.64 -15.11 18.42
C PRO A 59 -29.31 -14.85 17.71
N CYS A 60 -28.65 -15.89 17.25
CA CYS A 60 -27.36 -15.80 16.57
C CYS A 60 -27.46 -15.15 15.18
N THR A 61 -28.68 -14.93 14.68
CA THR A 61 -28.94 -14.17 13.44
C THR A 61 -29.29 -12.71 13.69
N PHE A 62 -29.33 -12.29 14.96
CA PHE A 62 -29.63 -10.90 15.31
C PHE A 62 -28.42 -10.00 15.06
N ASN A 63 -28.69 -8.82 14.53
CA ASN A 63 -27.70 -7.77 14.33
C ASN A 63 -27.12 -7.36 15.68
N GLY A 64 -25.80 -7.46 15.78
CA GLY A 64 -25.06 -7.16 17.00
C GLY A 64 -25.01 -8.32 17.99
N VAL A 65 -25.44 -9.53 17.64
CA VAL A 65 -25.32 -10.71 18.51
C VAL A 65 -24.37 -11.72 17.88
N THR A 66 -23.44 -12.25 18.67
CA THR A 66 -22.53 -13.33 18.26
C THR A 66 -22.70 -14.53 19.20
N CYS A 67 -22.65 -15.73 18.63
CA CYS A 67 -22.80 -16.98 19.37
C CYS A 67 -21.59 -17.89 19.23
N ARG A 68 -21.38 -18.74 20.24
CA ARG A 68 -20.48 -19.89 20.21
C ARG A 68 -21.27 -21.11 20.70
N ASP A 69 -21.23 -22.21 19.95
CA ASP A 69 -21.99 -23.44 20.27
C ASP A 69 -23.48 -23.18 20.54
N ASP A 70 -24.12 -22.37 19.67
CA ASP A 70 -25.52 -21.93 19.76
C ASP A 70 -25.91 -21.17 21.05
N LYS A 71 -24.93 -20.65 21.80
CA LYS A 71 -25.14 -19.78 22.96
C LYS A 71 -24.69 -18.36 22.67
N VAL A 72 -25.47 -17.37 23.12
CA VAL A 72 -25.10 -15.95 22.98
C VAL A 72 -23.88 -15.64 23.84
N THR A 73 -22.78 -15.26 23.20
CA THR A 73 -21.48 -14.96 23.85
C THR A 73 -21.08 -13.50 23.74
N SER A 74 -21.49 -12.79 22.69
CA SER A 74 -21.20 -11.36 22.55
C SER A 74 -22.42 -10.58 22.09
N ILE A 75 -22.61 -9.40 22.67
CA ILE A 75 -23.61 -8.42 22.22
C ILE A 75 -22.91 -7.08 21.99
N ASP A 76 -22.98 -6.57 20.77
CA ASP A 76 -22.49 -5.25 20.37
C ASP A 76 -23.63 -4.39 19.83
N LEU A 77 -24.01 -3.38 20.60
CA LEU A 77 -25.01 -2.38 20.26
C LEU A 77 -24.41 -0.97 20.24
N SER A 78 -23.10 -0.88 20.00
CA SER A 78 -22.37 0.38 19.94
C SER A 78 -22.94 1.29 18.85
N SER A 79 -22.95 2.60 19.11
CA SER A 79 -23.50 3.65 18.24
C SER A 79 -25.00 3.57 17.95
N LYS A 80 -25.76 2.69 18.62
CA LYS A 80 -27.23 2.68 18.55
C LYS A 80 -27.81 3.55 19.66
N PRO A 81 -28.65 4.56 19.39
CA PRO A 81 -29.19 5.48 20.40
C PRO A 81 -30.32 4.81 21.21
N LEU A 82 -29.96 3.91 22.13
CA LEU A 82 -30.90 3.08 22.89
C LEU A 82 -31.76 3.90 23.87
N ASN A 83 -31.26 5.05 24.34
CA ASN A 83 -31.97 5.99 25.22
C ASN A 83 -32.62 5.32 26.44
N VAL A 84 -31.86 4.43 27.09
CA VAL A 84 -32.34 3.59 28.19
C VAL A 84 -31.44 3.75 29.43
N GLY A 85 -32.00 3.52 30.62
CA GLY A 85 -31.22 3.47 31.86
C GLY A 85 -30.39 2.20 31.99
N PHE A 86 -29.24 2.30 32.65
CA PHE A 86 -28.35 1.15 32.83
C PHE A 86 -29.00 -0.01 33.60
N SER A 87 -29.87 0.27 34.55
CA SER A 87 -30.56 -0.77 35.32
C SER A 87 -31.29 -1.77 34.43
N ALA A 88 -31.92 -1.30 33.35
CA ALA A 88 -32.61 -2.15 32.36
C ALA A 88 -31.63 -3.02 31.56
N VAL A 89 -30.49 -2.45 31.15
CA VAL A 89 -29.41 -3.20 30.49
C VAL A 89 -28.89 -4.29 31.42
N ALA A 90 -28.63 -3.94 32.68
CA ALA A 90 -28.06 -4.85 33.66
C ALA A 90 -29.02 -5.99 34.02
N SER A 91 -30.32 -5.69 34.19
CA SER A 91 -31.33 -6.71 34.50
C SER A 91 -31.55 -7.71 33.37
N SER A 92 -31.48 -7.26 32.12
CA SER A 92 -31.85 -8.08 30.96
C SER A 92 -30.66 -8.74 30.25
N LEU A 93 -29.54 -8.04 30.12
CA LEU A 93 -28.39 -8.51 29.32
C LEU A 93 -27.25 -9.05 30.18
N MET A 94 -26.91 -8.39 31.30
CA MET A 94 -25.78 -8.82 32.14
C MET A 94 -26.05 -10.10 32.94
N THR A 95 -27.30 -10.56 32.99
CA THR A 95 -27.72 -11.81 33.64
C THR A 95 -27.64 -13.03 32.71
N LEU A 96 -27.31 -12.83 31.43
CA LEU A 96 -27.15 -13.92 30.46
C LEU A 96 -25.96 -14.81 30.85
N THR A 97 -26.25 -16.08 31.13
CA THR A 97 -25.25 -17.02 31.68
C THR A 97 -24.07 -17.31 30.75
N GLY A 98 -24.27 -17.22 29.43
CA GLY A 98 -23.22 -17.45 28.42
C GLY A 98 -22.51 -16.19 27.91
N LEU A 99 -22.92 -15.00 28.36
CA LEU A 99 -22.41 -13.75 27.80
C LEU A 99 -20.98 -13.48 28.28
N GLU A 100 -20.04 -13.42 27.34
CA GLU A 100 -18.62 -13.13 27.56
C GLU A 100 -18.30 -11.64 27.35
N SER A 101 -18.96 -10.97 26.39
CA SER A 101 -18.68 -9.57 26.06
C SER A 101 -19.94 -8.74 25.76
N LEU A 102 -19.96 -7.51 26.28
CA LEU A 102 -21.05 -6.54 26.08
C LEU A 102 -20.49 -5.17 25.71
N PHE A 103 -20.75 -4.72 24.48
CA PHE A 103 -20.31 -3.44 23.94
C PHE A 103 -21.50 -2.50 23.71
N LEU A 104 -21.46 -1.35 24.37
CA LEU A 104 -22.53 -0.36 24.43
C LEU A 104 -21.96 1.06 24.30
N SER A 105 -20.88 1.21 23.53
CA SER A 105 -20.22 2.50 23.36
C SER A 105 -21.12 3.45 22.57
N ASN A 106 -21.25 4.71 22.98
CA ASN A 106 -22.05 5.71 22.25
C ASN A 106 -23.52 5.31 22.07
N SER A 107 -24.13 4.69 23.09
CA SER A 107 -25.50 4.15 23.02
C SER A 107 -26.55 4.97 23.78
N HIS A 108 -26.21 6.19 24.22
CA HIS A 108 -27.09 7.10 24.97
C HIS A 108 -27.65 6.48 26.26
N ILE A 109 -26.85 5.68 26.96
CA ILE A 109 -27.24 5.03 28.21
C ILE A 109 -27.02 5.99 29.38
N ASN A 110 -28.01 6.09 30.28
CA ASN A 110 -27.94 6.97 31.45
C ASN A 110 -28.09 6.20 32.77
N GLY A 111 -28.05 6.93 33.89
CA GLY A 111 -28.21 6.39 35.24
C GLY A 111 -26.89 5.97 35.92
N SER A 112 -27.02 5.41 37.12
CA SER A 112 -25.92 4.96 37.99
C SER A 112 -25.59 3.49 37.82
N ILE A 113 -24.35 3.11 38.14
CA ILE A 113 -23.83 1.73 38.09
C ILE A 113 -23.99 1.07 39.46
N SER A 114 -25.23 0.87 39.92
CA SER A 114 -25.51 0.21 41.20
C SER A 114 -26.58 -0.87 41.07
N ASP A 115 -26.56 -1.82 42.02
CA ASP A 115 -27.66 -2.75 42.30
C ASP A 115 -28.09 -3.66 41.13
N PHE A 116 -27.14 -4.47 40.63
CA PHE A 116 -27.42 -5.48 39.61
C PHE A 116 -26.71 -6.80 39.88
N LYS A 117 -27.22 -7.87 39.26
CA LYS A 117 -26.58 -9.19 39.23
C LYS A 117 -25.79 -9.32 37.93
N CYS A 118 -24.63 -9.95 38.02
CA CYS A 118 -23.74 -10.16 36.89
C CYS A 118 -23.43 -11.64 36.72
N SER A 119 -23.36 -12.09 35.46
CA SER A 119 -22.87 -13.42 35.13
C SER A 119 -21.38 -13.55 35.40
N ALA A 120 -20.94 -14.70 35.91
CA ALA A 120 -19.52 -15.01 36.09
C ALA A 120 -18.77 -15.14 34.76
N SER A 121 -19.50 -15.37 33.66
CA SER A 121 -18.93 -15.53 32.31
C SER A 121 -18.52 -14.22 31.66
N LEU A 122 -19.01 -13.07 32.16
CA LEU A 122 -18.76 -11.77 31.55
C LEU A 122 -17.31 -11.34 31.77
N THR A 123 -16.55 -11.24 30.69
CA THR A 123 -15.13 -10.88 30.68
C THR A 123 -14.87 -9.46 30.21
N SER A 124 -15.71 -8.93 29.32
CA SER A 124 -15.50 -7.62 28.69
C SER A 124 -16.76 -6.77 28.70
N LEU A 125 -16.64 -5.53 29.22
CA LEU A 125 -17.73 -4.58 29.29
C LEU A 125 -17.25 -3.20 28.81
N ASP A 126 -17.80 -2.72 27.70
CA ASP A 126 -17.56 -1.36 27.18
C ASP A 126 -18.86 -0.54 27.25
N ARG A 127 -18.79 0.58 27.96
CA ARG A 127 -19.87 1.55 28.14
C ARG A 127 -19.37 2.98 27.96
N SER A 128 -18.30 3.14 27.18
CA SER A 128 -17.72 4.44 26.88
C SER A 128 -18.69 5.37 26.13
N ARG A 129 -18.46 6.68 26.23
CA ARG A 129 -19.21 7.71 25.48
C ARG A 129 -20.72 7.65 25.73
N ASN A 130 -21.13 7.60 26.99
CA ASN A 130 -22.53 7.58 27.40
C ASN A 130 -22.81 8.72 28.40
N SER A 131 -24.02 8.73 28.97
CA SER A 131 -24.44 9.72 29.98
C SER A 131 -24.54 9.10 31.38
N LEU A 132 -23.63 8.19 31.71
CA LEU A 132 -23.60 7.56 33.03
C LEU A 132 -23.17 8.57 34.08
N SER A 133 -23.86 8.56 35.22
CA SER A 133 -23.68 9.52 36.29
C SER A 133 -23.66 8.80 37.64
N GLY A 134 -23.27 9.51 38.69
CA GLY A 134 -23.17 8.94 40.04
C GLY A 134 -21.72 8.69 40.47
N PRO A 135 -21.56 8.12 41.69
CA PRO A 135 -20.23 7.91 42.26
C PRO A 135 -19.53 6.74 41.56
N VAL A 136 -18.28 6.94 41.13
CA VAL A 136 -17.44 5.87 40.55
C VAL A 136 -17.22 4.71 41.51
N THR A 137 -17.37 4.94 42.82
CA THR A 137 -17.25 3.88 43.83
C THR A 137 -18.35 2.84 43.75
N THR A 138 -19.45 3.12 43.05
CA THR A 138 -20.49 2.13 42.76
C THR A 138 -20.00 1.01 41.83
N LEU A 139 -18.89 1.21 41.10
CA LEU A 139 -18.22 0.17 40.31
C LEU A 139 -17.78 -1.03 41.15
N THR A 140 -17.67 -0.91 42.48
CA THR A 140 -17.45 -2.07 43.37
C THR A 140 -18.53 -3.15 43.20
N SER A 141 -19.73 -2.78 42.74
CA SER A 141 -20.82 -3.71 42.44
C SER A 141 -20.48 -4.65 41.27
N LEU A 142 -19.60 -4.22 40.35
CA LEU A 142 -19.06 -5.08 39.29
C LEU A 142 -18.10 -6.15 39.83
N GLY A 143 -17.70 -6.07 41.10
CA GLY A 143 -17.00 -7.18 41.77
C GLY A 143 -17.85 -8.47 41.85
N SER A 144 -19.16 -8.39 41.59
CA SER A 144 -20.01 -9.58 41.38
C SER A 144 -19.73 -10.30 40.05
N CYS A 145 -19.13 -9.61 39.06
CA CYS A 145 -18.66 -10.18 37.80
C CYS A 145 -17.26 -10.80 38.00
N SER A 146 -17.17 -11.99 38.58
CA SER A 146 -15.88 -12.59 38.96
C SER A 146 -14.92 -12.86 37.78
N GLY A 147 -15.44 -12.93 36.55
CA GLY A 147 -14.65 -13.13 35.32
C GLY A 147 -14.23 -11.85 34.60
N LEU A 148 -14.61 -10.66 35.09
CA LEU A 148 -14.42 -9.41 34.37
C LEU A 148 -12.93 -9.04 34.29
N LYS A 149 -12.44 -8.83 33.06
CA LYS A 149 -11.05 -8.50 32.73
C LYS A 149 -10.91 -7.15 32.05
N PHE A 150 -11.90 -6.76 31.24
CA PHE A 150 -11.91 -5.50 30.50
C PHE A 150 -13.11 -4.66 30.92
N LEU A 151 -12.84 -3.44 31.39
CA LEU A 151 -13.87 -2.46 31.74
C LEU A 151 -13.52 -1.09 31.14
N ASN A 152 -14.37 -0.61 30.26
CA ASN A 152 -14.29 0.76 29.72
C ASN A 152 -15.56 1.55 30.09
N VAL A 153 -15.40 2.63 30.85
CA VAL A 153 -16.48 3.57 31.19
C VAL A 153 -16.05 5.02 30.91
N SER A 154 -15.12 5.22 29.99
CA SER A 154 -14.60 6.54 29.64
C SER A 154 -15.65 7.44 28.96
N SER A 155 -15.43 8.75 28.97
CA SER A 155 -16.35 9.73 28.38
C SER A 155 -17.78 9.63 28.94
N ASN A 156 -17.89 9.71 30.26
CA ASN A 156 -19.14 9.72 31.01
C ASN A 156 -19.11 10.88 32.05
N THR A 157 -20.10 10.94 32.96
CA THR A 157 -20.21 11.98 34.00
C THR A 157 -19.97 11.43 35.41
N LEU A 158 -19.18 10.36 35.54
CA LEU A 158 -18.87 9.77 36.85
C LEU A 158 -18.02 10.72 37.68
N TYR A 159 -18.31 10.79 38.99
CA TYR A 159 -17.53 11.60 39.93
C TYR A 159 -17.03 10.75 41.10
N PHE A 160 -15.98 11.22 41.77
CA PHE A 160 -15.48 10.58 42.97
C PHE A 160 -16.07 11.27 44.21
N PRO A 161 -16.77 10.54 45.12
CA PRO A 161 -17.44 11.15 46.26
C PRO A 161 -16.50 11.60 47.40
N GLY A 162 -15.18 11.39 47.27
CA GLY A 162 -14.19 11.83 48.26
C GLY A 162 -13.79 10.71 49.23
N LYS A 163 -13.86 10.94 50.54
CA LYS A 163 -13.44 9.92 51.53
C LYS A 163 -14.36 8.71 51.47
N VAL A 164 -13.87 7.61 50.92
CA VAL A 164 -14.59 6.33 50.86
C VAL A 164 -13.88 5.31 51.73
N SER A 165 -14.66 4.65 52.58
CA SER A 165 -14.23 3.50 53.38
C SER A 165 -14.31 2.25 52.50
N GLY A 166 -13.15 1.76 52.05
CA GLY A 166 -13.06 0.58 51.18
C GLY A 166 -12.63 0.90 49.75
N GLY A 167 -12.03 -0.09 49.10
CA GLY A 167 -11.44 0.02 47.76
C GLY A 167 -12.35 -0.44 46.61
N SER A 168 -11.79 -0.53 45.40
CA SER A 168 -12.50 -0.85 44.15
C SER A 168 -13.07 -2.29 44.04
N LYS A 169 -12.54 -3.29 44.76
CA LYS A 169 -12.89 -4.73 44.66
C LYS A 169 -12.82 -5.32 43.24
N LEU A 170 -12.05 -4.71 42.34
CA LEU A 170 -11.90 -5.10 40.93
C LEU A 170 -10.54 -5.78 40.67
N ASN A 171 -10.24 -6.84 41.43
CA ASN A 171 -8.91 -7.46 41.45
C ASN A 171 -8.59 -8.34 40.23
N SER A 172 -9.57 -8.67 39.39
CA SER A 172 -9.41 -9.49 38.18
C SER A 172 -9.17 -8.68 36.90
N LEU A 173 -9.22 -7.34 36.97
CA LEU A 173 -9.15 -6.50 35.79
C LEU A 173 -7.73 -6.45 35.20
N GLU A 174 -7.66 -6.68 33.89
CA GLU A 174 -6.47 -6.46 33.07
C GLU A 174 -6.49 -5.07 32.41
N VAL A 175 -7.69 -4.55 32.09
CA VAL A 175 -7.89 -3.25 31.45
C VAL A 175 -8.97 -2.45 32.18
N LEU A 176 -8.61 -1.24 32.59
CA LEU A 176 -9.52 -0.27 33.19
C LEU A 176 -9.35 1.11 32.54
N ASP A 177 -10.41 1.61 31.91
CA ASP A 177 -10.47 2.96 31.34
C ASP A 177 -11.59 3.79 32.01
N LEU A 178 -11.17 4.84 32.72
CA LEU A 178 -12.01 5.84 33.41
C LEU A 178 -11.84 7.25 32.82
N SER A 179 -11.22 7.35 31.64
CA SER A 179 -10.82 8.64 31.05
C SER A 179 -12.01 9.53 30.74
N SER A 180 -11.81 10.86 30.68
CA SER A 180 -12.83 11.85 30.32
C SER A 180 -14.10 11.74 31.18
N ASN A 181 -13.93 11.72 32.50
CA ASN A 181 -15.01 11.76 33.48
C ASN A 181 -14.89 13.03 34.35
N SER A 182 -15.69 13.13 35.42
CA SER A 182 -15.63 14.22 36.40
C SER A 182 -14.94 13.78 37.70
N LEU A 183 -13.97 12.85 37.62
CA LEU A 183 -13.25 12.36 38.80
C LEU A 183 -12.37 13.46 39.39
N SER A 184 -12.39 13.63 40.71
CA SER A 184 -11.61 14.65 41.40
C SER A 184 -11.14 14.21 42.78
N GLY A 185 -10.08 14.84 43.27
CA GLY A 185 -9.50 14.60 44.59
C GLY A 185 -8.28 13.68 44.59
N ALA A 186 -7.52 13.71 45.69
CA ALA A 186 -6.23 13.05 45.82
C ALA A 186 -6.30 11.53 46.03
N ASN A 187 -7.45 11.02 46.47
CA ASN A 187 -7.60 9.61 46.84
C ASN A 187 -8.06 8.73 45.67
N VAL A 188 -8.26 9.28 44.48
CA VAL A 188 -8.78 8.51 43.33
C VAL A 188 -7.82 7.40 42.92
N VAL A 189 -6.53 7.72 42.72
CA VAL A 189 -5.50 6.75 42.34
C VAL A 189 -5.38 5.65 43.40
N GLY A 190 -5.29 6.04 44.68
CA GLY A 190 -5.25 5.09 45.79
C GLY A 190 -6.49 4.21 45.88
N TRP A 191 -7.69 4.75 45.59
CA TRP A 191 -8.92 3.96 45.55
C TRP A 191 -8.93 2.97 44.39
N VAL A 192 -8.49 3.37 43.19
CA VAL A 192 -8.41 2.46 42.02
C VAL A 192 -7.48 1.28 42.33
N LEU A 193 -6.32 1.54 42.94
CA LEU A 193 -5.25 0.56 43.20
C LEU A 193 -5.36 -0.20 44.53
N SER A 194 -6.34 0.14 45.36
CA SER A 194 -6.50 -0.33 46.76
C SER A 194 -6.64 -1.84 47.00
N TYR A 195 -7.00 -2.65 46.00
CA TYR A 195 -7.14 -4.11 46.16
C TYR A 195 -6.14 -4.92 45.33
N GLY A 196 -5.09 -4.24 44.88
CA GLY A 196 -4.02 -4.83 44.12
C GLY A 196 -4.19 -4.65 42.61
N CYS A 197 -3.03 -4.69 41.98
CA CYS A 197 -2.77 -4.21 40.62
C CYS A 197 -1.95 -5.25 39.84
N GLY A 198 -1.88 -6.48 40.35
CA GLY A 198 -1.03 -7.54 39.83
C GLY A 198 -1.42 -8.01 38.44
N GLU A 199 -2.71 -8.06 38.11
CA GLU A 199 -3.20 -8.45 36.77
C GLU A 199 -3.35 -7.27 35.81
N LEU A 200 -3.29 -6.04 36.32
CA LEU A 200 -3.59 -4.84 35.56
C LEU A 200 -2.48 -4.56 34.54
N LYS A 201 -2.86 -4.52 33.26
CA LYS A 201 -1.97 -4.27 32.12
C LYS A 201 -2.19 -2.89 31.53
N HIS A 202 -3.42 -2.37 31.61
CA HIS A 202 -3.79 -1.08 31.03
C HIS A 202 -4.63 -0.29 32.03
N LEU A 203 -4.14 0.89 32.39
CA LEU A 203 -4.84 1.86 33.22
C LEU A 203 -4.89 3.22 32.51
N ALA A 204 -6.10 3.70 32.24
CA ALA A 204 -6.33 5.02 31.68
C ALA A 204 -7.30 5.81 32.57
N ILE A 205 -6.87 6.98 33.03
CA ILE A 205 -7.66 7.90 33.87
C ILE A 205 -7.52 9.35 33.38
N SER A 206 -7.18 9.54 32.10
CA SER A 206 -6.87 10.85 31.52
C SER A 206 -8.09 11.76 31.41
N GLY A 207 -7.88 13.07 31.26
CA GLY A 207 -8.97 14.03 31.04
C GLY A 207 -9.95 14.14 32.21
N ASN A 208 -9.45 14.04 33.44
CA ASN A 208 -10.25 14.19 34.67
C ASN A 208 -9.75 15.42 35.49
N LYS A 209 -10.20 15.56 36.73
CA LYS A 209 -9.78 16.62 37.68
C LYS A 209 -9.04 16.03 38.89
N ILE A 210 -8.33 14.92 38.68
CA ILE A 210 -7.66 14.18 39.76
C ILE A 210 -6.45 15.00 40.25
N SER A 211 -6.20 14.99 41.56
CA SER A 211 -5.06 15.67 42.18
C SER A 211 -4.25 14.68 43.04
N GLY A 212 -3.28 15.17 43.82
CA GLY A 212 -2.43 14.32 44.66
C GLY A 212 -1.26 13.70 43.89
N ASP A 213 -0.74 12.59 44.42
CA ASP A 213 0.41 11.87 43.88
C ASP A 213 -0.01 10.71 42.97
N VAL A 214 0.83 10.45 41.95
CA VAL A 214 0.76 9.24 41.13
C VAL A 214 1.72 8.20 41.73
N ASP A 215 1.24 7.44 42.72
CA ASP A 215 1.99 6.33 43.32
C ASP A 215 1.36 4.99 42.92
N VAL A 216 1.99 4.32 41.94
CA VAL A 216 1.61 2.97 41.49
C VAL A 216 2.47 1.87 42.13
N SER A 217 3.47 2.27 42.94
CA SER A 217 4.38 1.35 43.62
C SER A 217 3.78 0.77 44.91
N ARG A 218 2.87 1.53 45.54
CA ARG A 218 2.22 1.21 46.81
C ARG A 218 0.76 0.87 46.57
N CYS A 219 0.47 -0.27 45.95
CA CYS A 219 -0.88 -0.84 46.06
C CYS A 219 -1.01 -1.32 47.52
N VAL A 220 -1.71 -0.54 48.34
CA VAL A 220 -1.90 -0.84 49.77
C VAL A 220 -2.92 -1.96 49.88
N HIS A 221 -2.45 -3.19 50.04
CA HIS A 221 -3.31 -4.25 50.54
C HIS A 221 -3.51 -4.05 52.04
N LEU A 222 -4.74 -4.17 52.54
CA LEU A 222 -5.12 -3.97 53.95
C LEU A 222 -4.57 -5.05 54.90
N THR A 223 -3.62 -5.88 54.47
CA THR A 223 -2.92 -6.84 55.34
C THR A 223 -1.40 -6.71 55.18
N PHE A 224 -0.72 -6.72 56.33
CA PHE A 224 0.64 -6.20 56.57
C PHE A 224 1.82 -6.92 55.88
N LEU A 225 1.63 -7.74 54.83
CA LEU A 225 2.73 -8.58 54.31
C LEU A 225 2.79 -8.82 52.79
N ASP A 226 1.92 -8.25 51.96
CA ASP A 226 2.08 -8.41 50.50
C ASP A 226 1.71 -7.11 49.76
N VAL A 227 2.73 -6.35 49.33
CA VAL A 227 2.52 -5.19 48.44
C VAL A 227 2.42 -5.77 47.04
N SER A 228 1.20 -6.06 46.58
CA SER A 228 0.99 -6.43 45.17
C SER A 228 1.50 -5.26 44.30
N ARG A 229 2.56 -5.44 43.53
CA ARG A 229 3.11 -4.39 42.66
C ARG A 229 2.40 -4.40 41.30
N CYS A 230 2.32 -3.26 40.61
CA CYS A 230 1.81 -3.14 39.23
C CYS A 230 2.80 -3.73 38.19
N VAL A 231 3.39 -4.90 38.44
CA VAL A 231 4.51 -5.44 37.62
C VAL A 231 4.11 -5.77 36.18
N ASN A 232 2.82 -6.02 35.94
CA ASN A 232 2.29 -6.35 34.61
C ASN A 232 1.79 -5.13 33.84
N LEU A 233 1.91 -3.92 34.39
CA LEU A 233 1.38 -2.70 33.78
C LEU A 233 2.20 -2.34 32.53
N LYS A 234 1.53 -2.31 31.38
CA LYS A 234 2.10 -2.00 30.06
C LYS A 234 1.70 -0.63 29.56
N PHE A 235 0.51 -0.18 29.93
CA PHE A 235 -0.07 1.09 29.49
C PHE A 235 -0.57 1.88 30.69
N LEU A 236 -0.04 3.08 30.87
CA LEU A 236 -0.47 4.02 31.90
C LEU A 236 -0.68 5.39 31.25
N ASP A 237 -1.93 5.87 31.28
CA ASP A 237 -2.30 7.22 30.87
C ASP A 237 -3.03 7.94 32.01
N VAL A 238 -2.36 8.97 32.55
CA VAL A 238 -2.89 9.86 33.60
C VAL A 238 -2.88 11.32 33.13
N SER A 239 -2.77 11.53 31.83
CA SER A 239 -2.63 12.85 31.21
C SER A 239 -3.86 13.75 31.45
N SER A 240 -3.69 15.06 31.26
CA SER A 240 -4.77 16.05 31.36
C SER A 240 -5.53 15.98 32.69
N ASN A 241 -4.80 16.06 33.80
CA ASN A 241 -5.32 16.03 35.17
C ASN A 241 -4.73 17.22 35.99
N ASN A 242 -4.93 17.23 37.30
CA ASN A 242 -4.44 18.27 38.21
C ASN A 242 -3.42 17.71 39.23
N PHE A 243 -2.66 16.68 38.84
CA PHE A 243 -1.58 16.12 39.67
C PHE A 243 -0.51 17.20 39.91
N SER A 244 -0.17 17.46 41.17
CA SER A 244 0.53 18.70 41.57
C SER A 244 1.30 18.54 42.87
N THR A 245 2.35 17.71 42.91
CA THR A 245 2.98 17.40 44.21
C THR A 245 4.41 16.85 44.14
N ARG A 246 4.76 15.93 43.22
CA ARG A 246 6.12 15.43 42.90
C ARG A 246 6.04 14.39 41.76
N ILE A 247 7.19 13.94 41.29
CA ILE A 247 7.34 12.95 40.20
C ILE A 247 6.62 11.63 40.53
N PRO A 248 5.96 10.98 39.55
CA PRO A 248 5.35 9.66 39.73
C PRO A 248 6.36 8.63 40.25
N PHE A 249 5.96 7.83 41.23
CA PHE A 249 6.77 6.73 41.72
C PHE A 249 6.25 5.42 41.13
N LEU A 250 6.93 4.97 40.05
CA LEU A 250 6.50 3.82 39.25
C LEU A 250 6.96 2.46 39.79
N GLY A 251 7.95 2.43 40.67
CA GLY A 251 8.55 1.18 41.17
C GLY A 251 9.32 0.42 40.08
N ASP A 252 9.05 -0.89 39.95
CA ASP A 252 9.54 -1.71 38.84
C ASP A 252 8.57 -1.59 37.66
N CYS A 253 8.96 -0.84 36.64
CA CYS A 253 8.17 -0.59 35.42
C CYS A 253 8.77 -1.31 34.20
N SER A 254 9.48 -2.42 34.41
CA SER A 254 10.15 -3.17 33.33
C SER A 254 9.22 -3.63 32.21
N ALA A 255 7.93 -3.82 32.49
CA ALA A 255 6.90 -4.16 31.49
C ALA A 255 6.24 -2.95 30.80
N LEU A 256 6.49 -1.72 31.26
CA LEU A 256 5.78 -0.52 30.80
C LEU A 256 6.21 -0.12 29.39
N GLN A 257 5.25 -0.02 28.48
CA GLN A 257 5.46 0.28 27.06
C GLN A 257 4.93 1.67 26.68
N HIS A 258 3.84 2.10 27.30
CA HIS A 258 3.22 3.40 27.06
C HIS A 258 3.03 4.14 28.36
N PHE A 259 3.60 5.34 28.46
CA PHE A 259 3.48 6.19 29.63
C PHE A 259 3.16 7.63 29.22
N ASP A 260 1.95 8.07 29.57
CA ASP A 260 1.51 9.44 29.35
C ASP A 260 1.09 10.10 30.67
N ILE A 261 1.80 11.17 31.03
CA ILE A 261 1.53 12.02 32.19
C ILE A 261 1.40 13.49 31.77
N SER A 262 1.21 13.75 30.48
CA SER A 262 1.19 15.09 29.90
C SER A 262 0.04 15.95 30.44
N GLY A 263 0.14 17.28 30.34
CA GLY A 263 -0.91 18.20 30.75
C GLY A 263 -1.24 18.12 32.25
N ASN A 264 -0.23 18.13 33.09
CA ASN A 264 -0.33 18.09 34.55
C ASN A 264 0.50 19.22 35.18
N LYS A 265 0.69 19.19 36.51
CA LYS A 265 1.52 20.17 37.24
C LYS A 265 2.66 19.46 37.99
N LEU A 266 3.16 18.35 37.45
CA LEU A 266 4.22 17.55 38.06
C LEU A 266 5.55 18.29 38.01
N SER A 267 6.40 18.14 39.02
CA SER A 267 7.70 18.80 39.11
C SER A 267 8.77 17.90 39.72
N GLY A 268 10.05 18.27 39.54
CA GLY A 268 11.22 17.53 40.01
C GLY A 268 12.06 16.94 38.87
N ASP A 269 13.13 16.24 39.23
CA ASP A 269 14.06 15.53 38.31
C ASP A 269 13.53 14.17 37.84
N PHE A 270 12.95 14.16 36.63
CA PHE A 270 12.31 13.00 36.02
C PHE A 270 13.25 11.80 35.80
N SER A 271 14.57 12.01 35.83
CA SER A 271 15.58 10.99 35.53
C SER A 271 15.46 9.72 36.37
N ARG A 272 15.06 9.86 37.64
CA ARG A 272 14.92 8.74 38.58
C ARG A 272 13.63 7.94 38.42
N ALA A 273 12.62 8.47 37.75
CA ALA A 273 11.31 7.83 37.68
C ALA A 273 11.19 6.75 36.60
N ILE A 274 12.02 6.82 35.57
CA ILE A 274 11.94 5.93 34.40
C ILE A 274 13.19 5.06 34.20
N SER A 275 14.16 5.12 35.11
CA SER A 275 15.43 4.39 34.98
C SER A 275 15.26 2.87 34.89
N THR A 276 14.13 2.32 35.33
CA THR A 276 13.80 0.89 35.30
C THR A 276 12.84 0.51 34.18
N CYS A 277 12.33 1.46 33.39
CA CYS A 277 11.34 1.20 32.35
C CYS A 277 12.02 0.83 31.01
N THR A 278 12.57 -0.38 30.93
CA THR A 278 13.41 -0.81 29.79
C THR A 278 12.66 -1.09 28.49
N GLU A 279 11.35 -1.38 28.56
CA GLU A 279 10.51 -1.74 27.40
C GLU A 279 9.69 -0.55 26.86
N LEU A 280 10.02 0.68 27.28
CA LEU A 280 9.24 1.86 26.94
C LEU A 280 9.29 2.15 25.44
N ARG A 281 8.12 2.32 24.83
CA ARG A 281 7.91 2.62 23.40
C ARG A 281 7.32 4.01 23.19
N SER A 282 6.49 4.48 24.09
CA SER A 282 5.86 5.80 24.03
C SER A 282 5.98 6.49 25.38
N LEU A 283 6.55 7.69 25.38
CA LEU A 283 6.68 8.55 26.54
C LEU A 283 6.17 9.96 26.23
N SER A 284 5.12 10.39 26.93
CA SER A 284 4.63 11.77 26.88
C SER A 284 4.62 12.37 28.28
N ILE A 285 5.44 13.38 28.50
CA ILE A 285 5.48 14.13 29.77
C ILE A 285 5.25 15.62 29.57
N SER A 286 4.74 16.00 28.40
CA SER A 286 4.62 17.39 28.00
C SER A 286 3.66 18.19 28.89
N GLY A 287 3.81 19.51 28.96
CA GLY A 287 2.90 20.36 29.73
C GLY A 287 2.97 20.06 31.23
N ASN A 288 4.18 20.07 31.78
CA ASN A 288 4.46 19.83 33.20
C ASN A 288 5.49 20.87 33.71
N GLN A 289 6.09 20.63 34.88
CA GLN A 289 7.07 21.50 35.53
C GLN A 289 8.34 20.71 35.89
N PHE A 290 8.70 19.69 35.12
CA PHE A 290 9.91 18.89 35.35
C PHE A 290 11.18 19.73 35.17
N VAL A 291 12.18 19.52 36.03
CA VAL A 291 13.45 20.27 36.08
C VAL A 291 14.63 19.29 36.07
N GLY A 292 15.86 19.77 35.88
CA GLY A 292 17.05 18.91 35.87
C GLY A 292 17.41 18.36 34.49
N LEU A 293 18.28 17.35 34.43
CA LEU A 293 18.75 16.79 33.17
C LEU A 293 17.67 15.92 32.49
N ILE A 294 17.78 15.72 31.17
CA ILE A 294 16.98 14.72 30.46
C ILE A 294 17.47 13.32 30.88
N PRO A 295 16.56 12.39 31.28
CA PRO A 295 16.92 11.02 31.65
C PRO A 295 17.68 10.28 30.53
N SER A 296 18.46 9.27 30.91
CA SER A 296 18.87 8.23 29.97
C SER A 296 17.65 7.41 29.54
N LEU A 297 17.13 7.69 28.34
CA LEU A 297 15.97 7.03 27.77
C LEU A 297 16.35 5.69 27.10
N PRO A 298 15.48 4.67 27.09
CA PRO A 298 15.71 3.42 26.36
C PRO A 298 15.55 3.61 24.84
N LEU A 299 16.54 4.27 24.22
CA LEU A 299 16.50 4.70 22.81
C LEU A 299 16.30 3.54 21.79
N LYS A 300 16.56 2.29 22.19
CA LYS A 300 16.38 1.12 21.31
C LYS A 300 14.92 0.70 21.13
N SER A 301 14.06 0.99 22.11
CA SER A 301 12.64 0.60 22.10
C SER A 301 11.71 1.78 21.90
N LEU A 302 12.17 3.00 22.17
CA LEU A 302 11.37 4.22 22.15
C LEU A 302 11.02 4.66 20.72
N GLN A 303 9.73 4.81 20.44
CA GLN A 303 9.14 5.19 19.16
C GLN A 303 8.51 6.59 19.21
N TYR A 304 8.05 7.02 20.39
CA TYR A 304 7.44 8.32 20.61
C TYR A 304 7.98 8.96 21.89
N LEU A 305 8.38 10.23 21.81
CA LEU A 305 8.89 11.03 22.92
C LEU A 305 8.36 12.46 22.84
N SER A 306 7.63 12.90 23.86
CA SER A 306 7.23 14.30 24.01
C SER A 306 7.65 14.82 25.39
N LEU A 307 8.60 15.77 25.38
CA LEU A 307 9.12 16.45 26.57
C LEU A 307 8.68 17.92 26.65
N ALA A 308 7.82 18.37 25.73
CA ALA A 308 7.48 19.77 25.52
C ALA A 308 6.91 20.45 26.77
N GLU A 309 7.00 21.78 26.86
CA GLU A 309 6.43 22.55 27.97
C GLU A 309 6.87 22.02 29.37
N ASN A 310 8.19 21.91 29.57
CA ASN A 310 8.84 21.57 30.85
C ASN A 310 10.00 22.54 31.13
N LYS A 311 10.80 22.29 32.19
CA LYS A 311 11.89 23.15 32.68
C LYS A 311 13.24 22.41 32.79
N PHE A 312 13.53 21.45 31.90
CA PHE A 312 14.80 20.70 31.89
C PHE A 312 16.03 21.59 31.58
N THR A 313 17.22 21.19 32.05
CA THR A 313 18.51 21.93 32.00
C THR A 313 19.71 20.98 31.79
N GLY A 314 20.68 21.25 30.89
CA GLY A 314 22.06 20.69 30.87
C GLY A 314 22.63 20.15 29.52
N ASP A 315 23.97 20.04 29.45
CA ASP A 315 24.84 20.08 28.24
C ASP A 315 25.45 18.73 27.74
N THR A 316 24.88 17.56 28.06
CA THR A 316 25.47 16.25 27.64
C THR A 316 24.71 15.58 26.51
N LEU A 317 24.53 16.29 25.40
CA LEU A 317 23.83 15.78 24.22
C LEU A 317 24.86 15.70 23.09
N THR A 318 25.17 14.50 22.60
CA THR A 318 25.93 14.32 21.35
C THR A 318 24.99 14.41 20.13
N GLY A 319 23.72 14.08 20.31
CA GLY A 319 22.65 14.31 19.35
C GLY A 319 21.36 14.66 20.07
N LEU A 320 20.71 15.76 19.70
CA LEU A 320 19.43 16.21 20.25
C LEU A 320 18.47 16.51 19.09
N ASP A 321 17.35 15.78 19.04
CA ASP A 321 16.27 16.03 18.10
C ASP A 321 15.03 16.51 18.87
N LEU A 322 14.71 17.80 18.71
CA LEU A 322 13.53 18.47 19.25
C LEU A 322 12.48 18.72 18.18
N SER A 323 12.63 18.11 17.00
CA SER A 323 11.77 18.41 15.87
C SER A 323 10.33 17.96 16.08
N GLY A 324 9.38 18.68 15.48
CA GLY A 324 7.96 18.33 15.50
C GLY A 324 7.23 18.65 16.81
N ASN A 325 7.49 19.83 17.40
CA ASN A 325 6.78 20.34 18.56
C ASN A 325 6.23 21.77 18.29
N ASP A 326 5.63 22.44 19.27
CA ASP A 326 5.07 23.81 19.12
C ASP A 326 5.85 24.86 19.93
N PHE A 327 7.16 24.63 20.09
CA PHE A 327 8.03 25.51 20.87
C PHE A 327 8.18 26.88 20.20
N HIS A 328 8.03 27.97 20.97
CA HIS A 328 8.08 29.35 20.47
C HIS A 328 9.14 30.20 21.20
N GLY A 329 9.55 31.33 20.60
CA GLY A 329 10.60 32.21 21.12
C GLY A 329 12.00 31.88 20.59
N THR A 330 13.06 32.48 21.12
CA THR A 330 14.44 32.22 20.66
C THR A 330 14.98 30.90 21.18
N VAL A 331 15.72 30.17 20.33
CA VAL A 331 16.52 29.01 20.73
C VAL A 331 17.47 29.45 21.87
N PRO A 332 17.37 28.87 23.08
CA PRO A 332 18.17 29.26 24.22
C PRO A 332 19.69 29.26 23.95
N PRO A 333 20.44 30.28 24.41
CA PRO A 333 21.88 30.41 24.15
C PRO A 333 22.73 29.24 24.66
N PHE A 334 22.26 28.51 25.67
CA PHE A 334 23.01 27.39 26.25
C PHE A 334 23.24 26.25 25.24
N PHE A 335 22.40 26.09 24.21
CA PHE A 335 22.64 25.10 23.15
C PHE A 335 23.94 25.36 22.37
N GLY A 336 24.37 26.62 22.26
CA GLY A 336 25.66 26.99 21.69
C GLY A 336 26.85 26.77 22.63
N SER A 337 26.60 26.56 23.93
CA SER A 337 27.64 26.28 24.95
C SER A 337 27.93 24.78 25.11
N CYS A 338 27.11 23.91 24.51
CA CYS A 338 27.28 22.46 24.50
C CYS A 338 28.45 22.04 23.59
N SER A 339 29.67 22.05 24.13
CA SER A 339 30.93 21.74 23.41
C SER A 339 31.03 20.33 22.80
N LEU A 340 30.09 19.42 23.09
CA LEU A 340 30.08 18.03 22.64
C LEU A 340 28.87 17.66 21.75
N LEU A 341 28.06 18.64 21.34
CA LEU A 341 26.85 18.44 20.53
C LEU A 341 27.20 18.31 19.04
N GLU A 342 27.05 17.11 18.49
CA GLU A 342 27.37 16.78 17.09
C GLU A 342 26.16 16.95 16.15
N SER A 343 24.94 16.83 16.67
CA SER A 343 23.69 16.95 15.89
C SER A 343 22.59 17.62 16.70
N LEU A 344 21.97 18.68 16.16
CA LEU A 344 20.85 19.40 16.76
C LEU A 344 19.75 19.62 15.71
N VAL A 345 18.62 18.94 15.87
CA VAL A 345 17.48 19.01 14.94
C VAL A 345 16.33 19.76 15.63
N LEU A 346 15.99 20.95 15.13
CA LEU A 346 14.99 21.87 15.73
C LEU A 346 13.75 22.08 14.84
N SER A 347 13.68 21.38 13.71
CA SER A 347 12.67 21.58 12.65
C SER A 347 11.24 21.38 13.15
N SER A 348 10.25 21.96 12.46
CA SER A 348 8.84 21.83 12.84
C SER A 348 8.56 22.26 14.28
N ASN A 349 8.94 23.49 14.60
CA ASN A 349 8.64 24.25 15.82
C ASN A 349 8.38 25.72 15.43
N ASN A 350 7.96 26.56 16.38
CA ASN A 350 7.67 27.98 16.18
C ASN A 350 8.74 28.93 16.77
N TYR A 351 10.00 28.49 16.79
CA TYR A 351 11.11 29.31 17.28
C TYR A 351 11.33 30.55 16.38
N SER A 352 11.73 31.67 16.98
CA SER A 352 11.96 32.97 16.31
C SER A 352 13.27 33.60 16.76
N GLY A 353 13.92 34.40 15.92
CA GLY A 353 15.23 35.02 16.21
C GLY A 353 16.43 34.17 15.79
N LYS A 354 17.64 34.68 15.99
CA LYS A 354 18.88 34.06 15.48
C LYS A 354 19.27 32.83 16.30
N LEU A 355 19.79 31.80 15.63
CA LEU A 355 20.43 30.67 16.29
C LEU A 355 21.65 31.18 17.09
N PRO A 356 21.80 30.81 18.36
CA PRO A 356 22.97 31.16 19.17
C PRO A 356 24.14 30.27 18.77
N MET A 357 24.68 30.50 17.57
CA MET A 357 25.92 29.87 17.11
C MET A 357 26.99 30.94 17.06
N ASP A 358 27.96 30.83 17.97
CA ASP A 358 29.18 31.63 17.94
C ASP A 358 30.10 31.00 16.87
N TYR A 359 29.85 31.32 15.60
CA TYR A 359 30.74 30.94 14.50
C TYR A 359 31.86 31.95 14.38
N GLY A 360 33.09 31.52 14.64
CA GLY A 360 34.26 32.25 14.17
C GLY A 360 34.29 32.31 12.64
N TYR A 361 34.02 33.50 12.07
CA TYR A 361 34.45 34.12 10.79
C TYR A 361 34.48 33.24 9.50
N VAL A 362 34.00 33.59 8.27
CA VAL A 362 33.59 34.83 7.56
C VAL A 362 32.95 34.48 6.17
N THR A 363 31.81 35.15 5.90
CA THR A 363 31.18 35.79 4.69
C THR A 363 31.24 35.33 3.20
N GLU A 364 30.18 35.79 2.50
CA GLU A 364 29.87 35.98 1.05
C GLU A 364 29.09 34.83 0.36
N ASP A 365 27.91 35.01 -0.27
CA ASP A 365 27.07 36.19 -0.53
C ASP A 365 25.62 35.76 -0.91
N GLU A 366 24.66 36.67 -0.77
CA GLU A 366 23.20 36.46 -0.73
C GLU A 366 22.49 36.25 -2.10
N ARG A 367 21.53 35.30 -2.18
CA ARG A 367 20.13 35.54 -2.65
C ARG A 367 19.25 34.29 -2.66
N SER A 368 17.93 34.55 -2.61
CA SER A 368 16.75 33.68 -2.80
C SER A 368 16.36 32.85 -1.57
N GLN A 369 15.44 33.34 -0.73
CA GLN A 369 13.98 33.47 -0.93
C GLN A 369 13.26 32.14 -0.65
N ASN A 370 12.71 32.14 0.56
CA ASN A 370 11.75 31.23 1.17
C ASN A 370 10.87 30.49 0.14
N ASP A 371 10.99 29.17 0.14
CA ASP A 371 9.90 28.21 0.03
C ASP A 371 10.48 26.85 0.47
N VAL A 372 10.23 26.44 1.72
CA VAL A 372 10.40 25.02 2.11
C VAL A 372 9.23 24.62 2.98
N GLU A 373 8.14 24.35 2.27
CA GLU A 373 7.07 23.46 2.69
C GLU A 373 7.54 22.00 2.45
N ILE A 374 7.15 21.05 3.32
CA ILE A 374 6.34 19.86 2.97
C ILE A 374 6.44 18.76 4.07
N MET A 375 5.27 18.24 4.45
CA MET A 375 4.99 17.14 5.39
C MET A 375 4.92 15.74 4.72
N LEU A 376 5.05 14.69 5.57
CA LEU A 376 4.69 13.25 5.45
C LEU A 376 5.74 12.27 4.85
N SER A 377 6.41 11.49 5.71
CA SER A 377 7.57 10.62 5.40
C SER A 377 7.36 9.49 4.37
N SER A 378 6.15 9.23 3.88
CA SER A 378 5.96 8.42 2.69
C SER A 378 5.87 9.31 1.45
N SER A 379 5.03 10.36 1.43
CA SER A 379 4.89 11.28 0.30
C SER A 379 6.07 12.24 0.08
N ILE A 380 6.87 12.55 1.11
CA ILE A 380 8.08 13.39 0.98
C ILE A 380 9.14 12.66 0.19
N TRP A 381 9.45 11.39 0.49
CA TRP A 381 10.42 10.64 -0.32
C TRP A 381 9.95 10.52 -1.78
N TRP A 382 8.64 10.37 -2.00
CA TRP A 382 8.08 10.38 -3.35
C TRP A 382 8.29 11.74 -4.03
N SER A 383 8.10 12.88 -3.35
CA SER A 383 8.36 14.22 -3.90
C SER A 383 9.86 14.45 -4.12
N ASP A 384 10.70 14.13 -3.13
CA ASP A 384 12.15 14.29 -3.20
C ASP A 384 12.78 13.48 -4.33
N VAL A 385 12.25 12.28 -4.62
CA VAL A 385 12.72 11.45 -5.75
C VAL A 385 12.11 11.89 -7.07
N ASN A 386 10.84 12.32 -7.07
CA ASN A 386 10.13 12.75 -8.27
C ASN A 386 10.62 14.10 -8.79
N ASP A 387 11.07 14.99 -7.89
CA ASP A 387 11.52 16.35 -8.20
C ASP A 387 13.06 16.46 -8.26
N SER A 388 13.78 15.36 -8.00
CA SER A 388 15.25 15.30 -8.09
C SER A 388 15.75 14.84 -9.45
N THR A 389 16.44 15.75 -10.13
CA THR A 389 17.14 15.47 -11.40
C THR A 389 18.21 14.37 -11.29
N ILE A 390 18.79 14.17 -10.10
CA ILE A 390 19.80 13.12 -9.86
C ILE A 390 19.15 11.74 -9.86
N TRP A 391 18.00 11.58 -9.19
CA TRP A 391 17.26 10.33 -9.16
C TRP A 391 16.68 9.98 -10.54
N GLU A 392 16.23 11.00 -11.27
CA GLU A 392 15.76 10.84 -12.63
C GLU A 392 16.84 10.23 -13.55
N ASP A 393 18.04 10.82 -13.59
CA ASP A 393 19.14 10.31 -14.41
C ASP A 393 19.51 8.87 -14.00
N GLN A 394 19.59 8.60 -12.69
CA GLN A 394 19.89 7.25 -12.18
C GLN A 394 18.86 6.21 -12.64
N ILE A 395 17.57 6.54 -12.60
CA ILE A 395 16.49 5.63 -13.04
C ILE A 395 16.63 5.29 -14.52
N PHE A 396 16.90 6.26 -15.39
CA PHE A 396 17.09 6.00 -16.82
C PHE A 396 18.36 5.21 -17.12
N TYR A 397 19.46 5.41 -16.37
CA TYR A 397 20.64 4.55 -16.48
C TYR A 397 20.35 3.10 -16.06
N VAL A 398 19.60 2.91 -14.97
CA VAL A 398 19.18 1.57 -14.54
C VAL A 398 18.31 0.90 -15.61
N LEU A 399 17.33 1.60 -16.17
CA LEU A 399 16.52 1.11 -17.27
C LEU A 399 17.37 0.76 -18.49
N ALA A 400 18.33 1.62 -18.86
CA ALA A 400 19.23 1.37 -19.99
C ALA A 400 20.07 0.10 -19.80
N ILE A 401 20.60 -0.14 -18.60
CA ILE A 401 21.33 -1.37 -18.27
C ILE A 401 20.42 -2.60 -18.44
N ILE A 402 19.19 -2.54 -17.95
CA ILE A 402 18.24 -3.66 -18.04
C ILE A 402 17.88 -3.94 -19.51
N TYR A 403 17.58 -2.92 -20.31
CA TYR A 403 17.32 -3.09 -21.75
C TYR A 403 18.55 -3.63 -22.50
N GLY A 404 19.75 -3.20 -22.12
CA GLY A 404 21.01 -3.73 -22.66
C GLY A 404 21.18 -5.23 -22.38
N ILE A 405 20.86 -5.67 -21.15
CA ILE A 405 20.88 -7.10 -20.79
C ILE A 405 19.87 -7.90 -21.63
N VAL A 406 18.64 -7.40 -21.79
CA VAL A 406 17.60 -8.05 -22.61
C VAL A 406 18.03 -8.12 -24.08
N SER A 407 18.65 -7.07 -24.61
CA SER A 407 19.19 -7.01 -25.97
C SER A 407 20.28 -8.08 -26.18
N ILE A 408 21.27 -8.14 -25.29
CA ILE A 408 22.36 -9.13 -25.36
C ILE A 408 21.82 -10.55 -25.27
N TYR A 409 20.88 -10.82 -24.36
CA TYR A 409 20.25 -12.13 -24.25
C TYR A 409 19.55 -12.54 -25.56
N SER A 410 18.87 -11.59 -26.20
CA SER A 410 18.16 -11.82 -27.46
C SER A 410 19.13 -12.08 -28.62
N LEU A 411 20.27 -11.38 -28.66
CA LEU A 411 21.36 -11.66 -29.60
C LEU A 411 21.91 -13.07 -29.42
N ILE A 412 22.15 -13.50 -28.18
CA ILE A 412 22.63 -14.85 -27.89
C ILE A 412 21.62 -15.89 -28.41
N GLN A 413 20.32 -15.67 -28.20
CA GLN A 413 19.28 -16.58 -28.70
C GLN A 413 19.20 -16.58 -30.23
N PHE A 414 19.33 -15.43 -30.88
CA PHE A 414 19.40 -15.31 -32.33
C PHE A 414 20.59 -16.09 -32.90
N VAL A 415 21.80 -15.89 -32.38
CA VAL A 415 23.01 -16.59 -32.83
C VAL A 415 22.86 -18.10 -32.61
N ARG A 416 22.35 -18.53 -31.45
CA ARG A 416 22.09 -19.95 -31.18
C ARG A 416 21.08 -20.58 -32.13
N LEU A 417 20.07 -19.81 -32.56
CA LEU A 417 19.09 -20.26 -33.53
C LEU A 417 19.70 -20.35 -34.93
N GLN A 418 20.44 -19.33 -35.37
CA GLN A 418 21.10 -19.27 -36.67
C GLN A 418 22.14 -20.39 -36.85
N LEU A 419 22.94 -20.67 -35.81
CA LEU A 419 23.91 -21.77 -35.82
C LEU A 419 23.25 -23.16 -35.87
N ARG A 420 21.99 -23.28 -35.45
CA ARG A 420 21.27 -24.55 -35.45
C ARG A 420 20.46 -24.77 -36.74
N VAL A 421 19.97 -23.69 -37.33
CA VAL A 421 19.17 -23.68 -38.54
C VAL A 421 19.88 -22.79 -39.55
N LEU A 422 20.91 -23.34 -40.21
CA LEU A 422 21.61 -22.69 -41.33
C LEU A 422 20.72 -22.67 -42.58
N ASP A 423 19.59 -21.98 -42.51
CA ASP A 423 18.79 -21.62 -43.67
C ASP A 423 19.19 -20.20 -44.08
N TYR A 424 19.34 -19.95 -45.39
CA TYR A 424 19.69 -18.62 -45.93
C TYR A 424 18.58 -17.58 -45.71
N VAL A 425 17.35 -18.07 -45.53
CA VAL A 425 16.13 -17.28 -45.36
C VAL A 425 15.71 -17.25 -43.88
N TRP A 426 15.47 -16.05 -43.36
CA TRP A 426 14.99 -15.92 -41.99
C TRP A 426 13.52 -16.34 -41.85
N LYS A 427 13.29 -17.33 -41.00
CA LYS A 427 11.94 -17.66 -40.50
C LYS A 427 11.46 -16.60 -39.50
N THR A 428 10.16 -16.50 -39.27
CA THR A 428 9.53 -15.52 -38.34
C THR A 428 10.17 -15.52 -36.95
N GLN A 429 10.66 -16.66 -36.46
CA GLN A 429 11.37 -16.76 -35.18
C GLN A 429 12.76 -16.09 -35.17
N HIS A 430 13.49 -16.09 -36.30
CA HIS A 430 14.76 -15.37 -36.45
C HIS A 430 14.50 -13.86 -36.42
N SER A 431 13.52 -13.40 -37.19
CA SER A 431 13.11 -11.99 -37.22
C SER A 431 12.65 -11.52 -35.84
N PHE A 432 11.93 -12.35 -35.09
CA PHE A 432 11.50 -12.03 -33.73
C PHE A 432 12.68 -11.82 -32.78
N TYR A 433 13.64 -12.74 -32.72
CA TYR A 433 14.82 -12.59 -31.86
C TYR A 433 15.73 -11.44 -32.28
N PHE A 434 15.87 -11.22 -33.59
CA PHE A 434 16.66 -10.12 -34.12
C PHE A 434 16.04 -8.76 -33.78
N LEU A 435 14.74 -8.59 -33.95
CA LEU A 435 14.03 -7.37 -33.54
C LEU A 435 14.11 -7.14 -32.03
N HIS A 436 14.05 -8.21 -31.22
CA HIS A 436 14.28 -8.14 -29.77
C HIS A 436 15.73 -7.90 -29.35
N PHE A 437 16.70 -8.02 -30.26
CA PHE A 437 18.05 -7.51 -30.06
C PHE A 437 18.10 -6.02 -30.38
N VAL A 438 17.64 -5.62 -31.58
CA VAL A 438 17.79 -4.24 -32.06
C VAL A 438 16.95 -3.25 -31.26
N LEU A 439 15.67 -3.51 -31.02
CA LEU A 439 14.76 -2.52 -30.43
C LEU A 439 15.08 -2.20 -28.96
N PRO A 440 15.29 -3.18 -28.06
CA PRO A 440 15.84 -2.92 -26.72
C PRO A 440 17.22 -2.27 -26.75
N GLY A 441 18.08 -2.63 -27.72
CA GLY A 441 19.40 -2.01 -27.89
C GLY A 441 19.29 -0.51 -28.21
N VAL A 442 18.43 -0.15 -29.16
CA VAL A 442 18.15 1.26 -29.49
C VAL A 442 17.52 1.98 -28.29
N ARG A 443 16.59 1.35 -27.56
CA ARG A 443 16.00 1.92 -26.33
C ARG A 443 17.06 2.22 -25.27
N ALA A 444 18.00 1.29 -25.05
CA ALA A 444 19.10 1.48 -24.12
C ALA A 444 20.01 2.64 -24.53
N VAL A 445 20.35 2.76 -25.82
CA VAL A 445 21.16 3.87 -26.34
C VAL A 445 20.42 5.21 -26.18
N VAL A 446 19.12 5.26 -26.51
CA VAL A 446 18.29 6.47 -26.34
C VAL A 446 18.25 6.90 -24.87
N PHE A 447 18.17 5.96 -23.92
CA PHE A 447 18.17 6.27 -22.49
C PHE A 447 19.55 6.72 -21.97
N ILE A 448 20.65 6.15 -22.48
CA ILE A 448 22.02 6.61 -22.13
C ILE A 448 22.25 8.05 -22.60
N PHE A 449 21.82 8.38 -23.83
CA PHE A 449 22.00 9.71 -24.40
C PHE A 449 20.78 10.63 -24.19
N ARG A 450 19.89 10.29 -23.24
CA ARG A 450 18.62 10.99 -23.03
C ARG A 450 18.79 12.49 -22.83
N ARG A 451 19.79 12.93 -22.05
CA ARG A 451 20.06 14.36 -21.83
C ARG A 451 20.39 15.10 -23.13
N ASN A 452 21.13 14.46 -24.04
CA ASN A 452 21.43 15.03 -25.35
C ASN A 452 20.20 15.06 -26.26
N VAL A 453 19.32 14.06 -26.16
CA VAL A 453 18.04 14.02 -26.88
C VAL A 453 17.10 15.13 -26.39
N LEU A 454 17.03 15.37 -25.08
CA LEU A 454 16.20 16.42 -24.48
C LEU A 454 16.76 17.84 -24.66
N ASN A 455 18.06 17.98 -24.86
CA ASN A 455 18.68 19.26 -25.19
C ASN A 455 18.54 19.62 -26.68
N MET A 456 17.86 18.80 -27.50
CA MET A 456 17.58 19.14 -28.89
C MET A 456 16.60 20.32 -28.96
N HIS A 457 16.96 21.35 -29.73
CA HIS A 457 16.23 22.62 -29.85
C HIS A 457 14.77 22.46 -30.32
N SER A 458 14.45 21.36 -31.03
CA SER A 458 13.08 21.05 -31.45
C SER A 458 12.47 19.99 -30.54
N GLN A 459 11.44 20.39 -29.77
CA GLN A 459 10.60 19.50 -28.95
C GLN A 459 10.07 18.30 -29.76
N ILE A 460 9.85 18.50 -31.05
CA ILE A 460 9.29 17.50 -31.95
C ILE A 460 10.26 16.34 -32.17
N MET A 461 11.57 16.65 -32.27
CA MET A 461 12.59 15.62 -32.41
C MET A 461 12.68 14.76 -31.15
N GLN A 462 12.54 15.37 -29.97
CA GLN A 462 12.57 14.65 -28.70
C GLN A 462 11.53 13.52 -28.68
N HIS A 463 10.28 13.84 -29.05
CA HIS A 463 9.20 12.86 -29.12
C HIS A 463 9.44 11.78 -30.19
N ILE A 464 9.96 12.14 -31.36
CA ILE A 464 10.26 11.17 -32.42
C ILE A 464 11.30 10.15 -31.96
N PHE A 465 12.41 10.61 -31.35
CA PHE A 465 13.48 9.73 -30.87
C PHE A 465 13.01 8.78 -29.75
N LEU A 466 12.06 9.23 -28.92
CA LEU A 466 11.47 8.45 -27.83
C LEU A 466 10.38 7.48 -28.30
N ASP A 467 9.59 7.83 -29.32
CA ASP A 467 8.45 7.03 -29.79
C ASP A 467 8.82 6.01 -30.89
N ILE A 468 9.92 6.20 -31.63
CA ILE A 468 10.32 5.27 -32.71
C ILE A 468 10.56 3.83 -32.20
N PRO A 469 11.31 3.58 -31.10
CA PRO A 469 11.50 2.22 -30.58
C PRO A 469 10.17 1.58 -30.19
N SER A 470 9.25 2.41 -29.67
CA SER A 470 7.89 2.05 -29.34
C SER A 470 7.10 1.59 -30.57
N LEU A 471 7.26 2.26 -31.72
CA LEU A 471 6.65 1.84 -32.98
C LEU A 471 7.19 0.49 -33.48
N GLY A 472 8.50 0.27 -33.35
CA GLY A 472 9.15 -1.00 -33.69
C GLY A 472 8.68 -2.18 -32.84
N PHE A 473 8.38 -1.96 -31.55
CA PHE A 473 7.81 -2.99 -30.69
C PHE A 473 6.44 -3.47 -31.20
N PHE A 474 5.58 -2.58 -31.72
CA PHE A 474 4.30 -3.02 -32.32
C PHE A 474 4.52 -3.98 -33.47
N THR A 475 5.45 -3.69 -34.36
CA THR A 475 5.78 -4.58 -35.49
C THR A 475 6.23 -5.95 -35.01
N THR A 476 7.08 -6.00 -33.98
CA THR A 476 7.61 -7.26 -33.43
C THR A 476 6.50 -8.17 -32.89
N TYR A 477 5.53 -7.58 -32.19
CA TYR A 477 4.40 -8.33 -31.65
C TYR A 477 3.31 -8.61 -32.69
N ALA A 478 3.12 -7.74 -33.66
CA ALA A 478 2.23 -8.01 -34.78
C ALA A 478 2.77 -9.16 -35.66
N LEU A 479 4.10 -9.31 -35.80
CA LEU A 479 4.72 -10.52 -36.39
C LEU A 479 4.42 -11.79 -35.59
N LEU A 480 4.36 -11.69 -34.27
CA LEU A 480 3.98 -12.82 -33.42
C LEU A 480 2.50 -13.20 -33.58
N VAL A 481 1.60 -12.22 -33.69
CA VAL A 481 0.18 -12.45 -34.04
C VAL A 481 0.05 -13.09 -35.43
N LEU A 482 0.80 -12.58 -36.41
CA LEU A 482 0.87 -13.15 -37.76
C LEU A 482 1.33 -14.61 -37.71
N ALA A 483 2.34 -14.93 -36.90
CA ALA A 483 2.81 -16.30 -36.72
C ALA A 483 1.70 -17.22 -36.18
N TRP A 484 0.92 -16.76 -35.20
CA TRP A 484 -0.20 -17.55 -34.68
C TRP A 484 -1.34 -17.74 -35.67
N ALA A 485 -1.67 -16.67 -36.41
CA ALA A 485 -2.67 -16.73 -37.46
C ALA A 485 -2.24 -17.68 -38.59
N SER A 486 -0.96 -17.65 -38.99
CA SER A 486 -0.38 -18.56 -39.97
C SER A 486 -0.44 -20.02 -39.50
N ILE A 487 -0.02 -20.31 -38.26
CA ILE A 487 -0.10 -21.66 -37.67
C ILE A 487 -1.55 -22.16 -37.66
N TYR A 488 -2.50 -21.30 -37.30
CA TYR A 488 -3.91 -21.64 -37.28
C TYR A 488 -4.47 -21.97 -38.68
N CYS A 489 -4.14 -21.16 -39.69
CA CYS A 489 -4.55 -21.40 -41.08
C CYS A 489 -3.91 -22.66 -41.65
N GLN A 490 -2.62 -22.87 -41.42
CA GLN A 490 -1.89 -24.06 -41.86
C GLN A 490 -2.48 -25.33 -41.25
N ALA A 491 -2.83 -25.30 -39.96
CA ALA A 491 -3.44 -26.44 -39.28
C ALA A 491 -4.87 -26.75 -39.77
N ARG A 492 -5.50 -25.82 -40.50
CA ARG A 492 -6.81 -25.98 -41.15
C ARG A 492 -6.72 -26.08 -42.68
N SER A 493 -5.52 -26.18 -43.25
CA SER A 493 -5.27 -26.18 -44.70
C SER A 493 -5.94 -25.01 -45.44
N ILE A 494 -6.06 -23.85 -44.79
CA ILE A 494 -6.55 -22.61 -45.40
C ILE A 494 -5.35 -21.87 -46.00
N SER A 495 -5.50 -21.31 -47.20
CA SER A 495 -4.42 -20.57 -47.87
C SER A 495 -3.92 -19.39 -47.02
N THR A 496 -2.61 -19.21 -46.98
CA THR A 496 -1.94 -18.15 -46.20
C THR A 496 -1.55 -16.94 -47.04
N ASP A 497 -1.77 -16.99 -48.37
CA ASP A 497 -1.19 -16.08 -49.35
C ASP A 497 -1.61 -14.61 -49.13
N GLY A 498 -2.83 -14.37 -48.64
CA GLY A 498 -3.31 -13.01 -48.34
C GLY A 498 -2.92 -12.46 -46.97
N LEU A 499 -2.42 -13.31 -46.05
CA LEU A 499 -2.21 -12.93 -44.65
C LEU A 499 -0.95 -12.07 -44.46
N ASN A 500 0.15 -12.46 -45.12
CA ASN A 500 1.39 -11.69 -45.10
C ASN A 500 1.18 -10.32 -45.79
N PHE A 501 0.55 -10.31 -46.97
CA PHE A 501 0.22 -9.08 -47.69
C PHE A 501 -0.65 -8.13 -46.85
N SER A 502 -1.67 -8.66 -46.16
CA SER A 502 -2.52 -7.86 -45.26
C SER A 502 -1.73 -7.30 -44.08
N PHE A 503 -0.86 -8.10 -43.46
CA PHE A 503 0.02 -7.65 -42.37
C PHE A 503 0.93 -6.51 -42.82
N PHE A 504 1.56 -6.62 -43.99
CA PHE A 504 2.44 -5.58 -44.53
C PHE A 504 1.67 -4.31 -44.89
N THR A 505 0.50 -4.45 -45.51
CA THR A 505 -0.36 -3.31 -45.84
C THR A 505 -0.78 -2.56 -44.60
N ILE A 506 -1.24 -3.27 -43.55
CA ILE A 506 -1.67 -2.66 -42.30
C ILE A 506 -0.47 -2.00 -41.57
N THR A 507 0.66 -2.70 -41.47
CA THR A 507 1.86 -2.16 -40.82
C THR A 507 2.39 -0.95 -41.57
N GLY A 508 2.43 -1.00 -42.90
CA GLY A 508 2.83 0.13 -43.75
C GLY A 508 1.91 1.33 -43.56
N ILE A 509 0.59 1.14 -43.54
CA ILE A 509 -0.37 2.21 -43.25
C ILE A 509 -0.12 2.81 -41.87
N VAL A 510 0.10 1.98 -40.85
CA VAL A 510 0.38 2.46 -39.49
C VAL A 510 1.62 3.36 -39.45
N TYR A 511 2.71 2.94 -40.10
CA TYR A 511 3.92 3.74 -40.17
C TYR A 511 3.73 5.03 -40.98
N VAL A 512 3.06 4.95 -42.13
CA VAL A 512 2.79 6.13 -42.98
C VAL A 512 1.93 7.14 -42.23
N VAL A 513 0.86 6.72 -41.58
CA VAL A 513 -0.01 7.62 -40.80
C VAL A 513 0.76 8.24 -39.64
N GLN A 514 1.52 7.44 -38.88
CA GLN A 514 2.29 7.93 -37.75
C GLN A 514 3.37 8.93 -38.16
N ILE A 515 4.14 8.62 -39.21
CA ILE A 515 5.17 9.51 -39.76
C ILE A 515 4.51 10.79 -40.32
N SER A 516 3.36 10.66 -41.00
CA SER A 516 2.63 11.82 -41.51
C SER A 516 2.16 12.74 -40.38
N LEU A 517 1.69 12.20 -39.26
CA LEU A 517 1.32 12.99 -38.09
C LEU A 517 2.53 13.72 -37.49
N TRP A 518 3.70 13.06 -37.41
CA TRP A 518 4.94 13.70 -36.98
C TRP A 518 5.41 14.80 -37.95
N LEU A 519 5.36 14.57 -39.27
CA LEU A 519 5.74 15.55 -40.29
C LEU A 519 4.78 16.74 -40.36
N LEU A 520 3.48 16.52 -40.19
CA LEU A 520 2.49 17.59 -40.11
C LEU A 520 2.71 18.44 -38.85
N TRP A 521 3.05 17.79 -37.74
CA TRP A 521 3.40 18.48 -36.50
C TRP A 521 4.72 19.27 -36.63
N MET A 522 5.72 18.72 -37.32
CA MET A 522 6.96 19.41 -37.70
C MET A 522 6.70 20.69 -38.51
N TRP A 523 5.75 20.64 -39.45
CA TRP A 523 5.47 21.77 -40.33
C TRP A 523 4.63 22.85 -39.65
N LYS A 524 3.68 22.45 -38.79
CA LYS A 524 2.90 23.37 -37.93
C LYS A 524 2.70 22.76 -36.54
N PRO A 525 3.37 23.28 -35.50
CA PRO A 525 3.26 22.75 -34.14
C PRO A 525 1.92 23.15 -33.49
N VAL A 526 0.84 22.45 -33.88
CA VAL A 526 -0.49 22.58 -33.25
C VAL A 526 -0.64 21.46 -32.22
N GLY A 527 -0.97 21.79 -30.97
CA GLY A 527 -1.08 20.80 -29.88
C GLY A 527 -2.04 19.64 -30.19
N VAL A 528 -3.08 19.89 -30.99
CA VAL A 528 -4.04 18.85 -31.46
C VAL A 528 -3.34 17.71 -32.23
N MET A 529 -2.27 18.00 -32.99
CA MET A 529 -1.55 16.97 -33.75
C MET A 529 -0.80 15.98 -32.84
N LEU A 530 -0.27 16.45 -31.71
CA LEU A 530 0.34 15.60 -30.70
C LEU A 530 -0.67 14.66 -30.04
N ILE A 531 -1.86 15.19 -29.70
CA ILE A 531 -2.96 14.40 -29.12
C ILE A 531 -3.41 13.33 -30.13
N LEU A 532 -3.59 13.70 -31.40
CA LEU A 532 -3.95 12.76 -32.47
C LEU A 532 -2.90 11.66 -32.67
N SER A 533 -1.61 12.00 -32.62
CA SER A 533 -0.49 11.05 -32.68
C SER A 533 -0.55 10.04 -31.54
N LYS A 534 -0.69 10.49 -30.29
CA LYS A 534 -0.79 9.60 -29.12
C LYS A 534 -2.04 8.73 -29.16
N MET A 535 -3.17 9.30 -29.57
CA MET A 535 -4.42 8.57 -29.71
C MET A 535 -4.37 7.49 -30.80
N PHE A 536 -3.65 7.78 -31.89
CA PHE A 536 -3.40 6.80 -32.93
C PHE A 536 -2.57 5.61 -32.40
N LEU A 537 -1.48 5.88 -31.68
CA LEU A 537 -0.67 4.82 -31.05
C LEU A 537 -1.45 4.01 -29.99
N ALA A 538 -2.35 4.65 -29.25
CA ALA A 538 -3.26 3.97 -28.33
C ALA A 538 -4.20 3.01 -29.10
N GLY A 539 -4.79 3.49 -30.19
CA GLY A 539 -5.62 2.68 -31.08
C GLY A 539 -4.87 1.48 -31.65
N VAL A 540 -3.65 1.69 -32.17
CA VAL A 540 -2.78 0.61 -32.67
C VAL A 540 -2.50 -0.42 -31.57
N SER A 541 -2.23 0.02 -30.34
CA SER A 541 -2.03 -0.87 -29.17
C SER A 541 -3.25 -1.74 -28.89
N LEU A 542 -4.46 -1.15 -28.95
CA LEU A 542 -5.71 -1.87 -28.76
C LEU A 542 -5.92 -2.94 -29.85
N PHE A 543 -5.65 -2.61 -31.12
CA PHE A 543 -5.75 -3.56 -32.23
C PHE A 543 -4.79 -4.74 -32.06
N VAL A 544 -3.56 -4.50 -31.60
CA VAL A 544 -2.60 -5.57 -31.31
C VAL A 544 -3.08 -6.45 -30.14
N ALA A 545 -3.61 -5.86 -29.06
CA ALA A 545 -4.20 -6.61 -27.95
C ALA A 545 -5.36 -7.50 -28.42
N LEU A 546 -6.29 -6.94 -29.20
CA LEU A 546 -7.38 -7.71 -29.80
C LEU A 546 -6.87 -8.80 -30.76
N GLY A 547 -5.78 -8.54 -31.50
CA GLY A 547 -5.10 -9.54 -32.32
C GLY A 547 -4.62 -10.74 -31.51
N PHE A 548 -3.97 -10.51 -30.38
CA PHE A 548 -3.57 -11.57 -29.44
C PHE A 548 -4.78 -12.33 -28.88
N LEU A 549 -5.81 -11.61 -28.44
CA LEU A 549 -7.02 -12.23 -27.91
C LEU A 549 -7.71 -13.12 -28.96
N LEU A 550 -7.92 -12.61 -30.17
CA LEU A 550 -8.64 -13.31 -31.22
C LEU A 550 -7.83 -14.47 -31.81
N HIS A 551 -6.61 -14.22 -32.25
CA HIS A 551 -5.79 -15.26 -32.91
C HIS A 551 -5.18 -16.23 -31.89
N GLY A 552 -4.76 -15.75 -30.72
CA GLY A 552 -4.25 -16.58 -29.62
C GLY A 552 -5.34 -17.48 -29.05
N ALA A 553 -6.53 -16.96 -28.77
CA ALA A 553 -7.63 -17.80 -28.27
C ALA A 553 -8.13 -18.81 -29.30
N ARG A 554 -8.22 -18.43 -30.59
CA ARG A 554 -8.57 -19.36 -31.68
C ARG A 554 -7.57 -20.52 -31.78
N LEU A 555 -6.27 -20.21 -31.69
CA LEU A 555 -5.21 -21.22 -31.70
C LEU A 555 -5.26 -22.11 -30.45
N PHE A 556 -5.46 -21.52 -29.27
CA PHE A 556 -5.60 -22.24 -28.01
C PHE A 556 -6.78 -23.23 -28.03
N LEU A 557 -7.96 -22.76 -28.43
CA LEU A 557 -9.17 -23.58 -28.54
C LEU A 557 -9.04 -24.69 -29.58
N MET A 558 -8.34 -24.41 -30.69
CA MET A 558 -8.07 -25.41 -31.71
C MET A 558 -7.23 -26.57 -31.16
N ILE A 559 -6.13 -26.26 -30.46
CA ILE A 559 -5.24 -27.29 -29.90
C ILE A 559 -5.94 -28.09 -28.79
N HIS A 560 -6.86 -27.46 -28.05
CA HIS A 560 -7.64 -28.12 -26.99
C HIS A 560 -8.65 -29.16 -27.52
N ARG A 561 -9.08 -29.08 -28.79
CA ARG A 561 -10.06 -30.01 -29.37
C ARG A 561 -9.48 -31.38 -29.76
N PHE A 562 -8.16 -31.53 -29.79
CA PHE A 562 -7.52 -32.82 -30.07
C PHE A 562 -7.22 -33.57 -28.77
N PRO A 563 -7.50 -34.89 -28.66
CA PRO A 563 -7.22 -35.66 -27.45
C PRO A 563 -5.73 -35.52 -27.07
N VAL A 564 -5.51 -35.11 -25.82
CA VAL A 564 -4.20 -34.63 -25.35
C VAL A 564 -3.38 -35.79 -24.78
N GLU A 565 -2.98 -36.72 -25.63
CA GLU A 565 -2.31 -37.96 -25.19
C GLU A 565 -0.80 -37.80 -24.94
N SER A 566 -0.14 -36.73 -25.44
CA SER A 566 1.30 -36.52 -25.24
C SER A 566 1.64 -35.36 -24.29
N LYS A 567 2.59 -35.60 -23.36
CA LYS A 567 3.12 -34.56 -22.43
C LYS A 567 3.70 -33.34 -23.16
N GLY A 568 4.20 -33.49 -24.38
CA GLY A 568 4.71 -32.39 -25.22
C GLY A 568 3.61 -31.43 -25.69
N ARG A 569 2.43 -31.94 -26.04
CA ARG A 569 1.30 -31.14 -26.54
C ARG A 569 0.65 -30.27 -25.45
N ARG A 570 0.56 -30.76 -24.21
CA ARG A 570 0.13 -29.96 -23.04
C ARG A 570 1.04 -28.76 -22.78
N LYS A 571 2.35 -28.99 -22.80
CA LYS A 571 3.33 -27.92 -22.61
C LYS A 571 3.20 -26.86 -23.70
N LYS A 572 3.00 -27.26 -24.95
CA LYS A 572 2.85 -26.31 -26.05
C LYS A 572 1.56 -25.47 -25.95
N LEU A 573 0.47 -26.07 -25.49
CA LEU A 573 -0.79 -25.38 -25.21
C LEU A 573 -0.62 -24.32 -24.11
N GLN A 574 0.06 -24.67 -23.02
CA GLN A 574 0.39 -23.73 -21.94
C GLN A 574 1.30 -22.59 -22.40
N GLU A 575 2.33 -22.89 -23.20
CA GLU A 575 3.23 -21.87 -23.79
C GLU A 575 2.42 -20.84 -24.61
N ILE A 576 1.50 -21.27 -25.46
CA ILE A 576 0.64 -20.37 -26.28
C ILE A 576 -0.31 -19.56 -25.39
N GLY A 577 -0.94 -20.19 -24.40
CA GLY A 577 -1.84 -19.51 -23.46
C GLY A 577 -1.14 -18.41 -22.65
N TYR A 578 0.04 -18.72 -22.09
CA TYR A 578 0.81 -17.75 -21.30
C TYR A 578 1.27 -16.55 -22.15
N ILE A 579 1.81 -16.79 -23.34
CA ILE A 579 2.22 -15.69 -24.23
C ILE A 579 0.99 -14.84 -24.61
N THR A 580 -0.17 -15.45 -24.86
CA THR A 580 -1.39 -14.72 -25.23
C THR A 580 -1.81 -13.76 -24.12
N ILE A 581 -1.84 -14.24 -22.87
CA ILE A 581 -2.24 -13.43 -21.73
C ILE A 581 -1.22 -12.32 -21.46
N ILE A 582 0.07 -12.63 -21.45
CA ILE A 582 1.13 -11.65 -21.19
C ILE A 582 1.09 -10.51 -22.23
N CYS A 583 1.01 -10.84 -23.51
CA CYS A 583 0.96 -9.84 -24.57
C CYS A 583 -0.36 -9.05 -24.55
N PHE A 584 -1.50 -9.72 -24.38
CA PHE A 584 -2.80 -9.04 -24.29
C PHE A 584 -2.82 -8.01 -23.15
N THR A 585 -2.41 -8.41 -21.95
CA THR A 585 -2.38 -7.52 -20.79
C THR A 585 -1.40 -6.37 -20.98
N GLY A 586 -0.18 -6.65 -21.50
CA GLY A 586 0.82 -5.60 -21.76
C GLY A 586 0.32 -4.53 -22.75
N PHE A 587 -0.24 -4.95 -23.89
CA PHE A 587 -0.77 -4.00 -24.88
C PHE A 587 -2.03 -3.27 -24.42
N LEU A 588 -2.86 -3.90 -23.57
CA LEU A 588 -4.01 -3.24 -22.97
C LEU A 588 -3.58 -2.13 -22.00
N ILE A 589 -2.61 -2.39 -21.13
CA ILE A 589 -2.04 -1.37 -20.23
C ILE A 589 -1.43 -0.23 -21.06
N ARG A 590 -0.69 -0.56 -22.12
CA ARG A 590 -0.12 0.44 -23.05
C ARG A 590 -1.17 1.30 -23.73
N CYS A 591 -2.28 0.70 -24.20
CA CYS A 591 -3.40 1.45 -24.76
C CYS A 591 -3.96 2.45 -23.74
N ILE A 592 -4.23 1.98 -22.51
CA ILE A 592 -4.80 2.81 -21.46
C ILE A 592 -3.85 3.98 -21.13
N MET A 593 -2.57 3.71 -20.92
CA MET A 593 -1.57 4.73 -20.60
C MET A 593 -1.40 5.76 -21.72
N MET A 594 -1.39 5.34 -22.98
CA MET A 594 -1.30 6.26 -24.13
C MET A 594 -2.57 7.12 -24.27
N CYS A 595 -3.76 6.59 -23.94
CA CYS A 595 -4.97 7.39 -23.85
C CYS A 595 -4.87 8.46 -22.75
N PHE A 596 -4.42 8.07 -21.55
CA PHE A 596 -4.24 9.03 -20.45
C PHE A 596 -3.20 10.11 -20.79
N ALA A 597 -2.06 9.73 -21.37
CA ALA A 597 -1.00 10.64 -21.81
C ALA A 597 -1.42 11.58 -22.96
N ALA A 598 -2.52 11.29 -23.67
CA ALA A 598 -3.04 12.16 -24.72
C ALA A 598 -3.86 13.34 -24.15
N PHE A 599 -4.45 13.18 -22.97
CA PHE A 599 -5.34 14.19 -22.37
C PHE A 599 -4.80 14.81 -21.08
N TYR A 600 -3.77 14.22 -20.48
CA TYR A 600 -3.19 14.68 -19.23
C TYR A 600 -1.68 14.82 -19.36
N GLU A 601 -1.18 16.06 -19.29
CA GLU A 601 0.25 16.36 -19.46
C GLU A 601 1.13 15.70 -18.38
N GLY A 602 0.62 15.58 -17.14
CA GLY A 602 1.31 14.87 -16.05
C GLY A 602 1.32 13.33 -16.18
N ALA A 603 0.73 12.77 -17.24
CA ALA A 603 0.82 11.35 -17.57
C ALA A 603 1.69 11.09 -18.80
N ASN A 604 2.41 12.12 -19.27
CA ASN A 604 3.33 11.97 -20.39
C ASN A 604 4.48 11.03 -20.02
N LEU A 605 4.50 9.86 -20.65
CA LEU A 605 5.62 8.95 -20.61
C LEU A 605 6.84 9.61 -21.28
N ASP A 606 8.03 9.39 -20.74
CA ASP A 606 9.33 9.95 -21.16
C ASP A 606 9.60 11.44 -20.83
N VAL A 607 8.65 12.12 -20.16
CA VAL A 607 8.84 13.51 -19.70
C VAL A 607 9.52 13.55 -18.32
N MET A 608 10.26 14.64 -18.07
CA MET A 608 11.16 14.84 -16.92
C MET A 608 10.48 14.80 -15.55
N ASP A 609 9.14 14.94 -15.52
CA ASP A 609 8.46 15.31 -14.28
C ASP A 609 8.06 14.10 -13.43
N HIS A 610 8.16 12.87 -13.96
CA HIS A 610 7.72 11.65 -13.25
C HIS A 610 8.64 10.43 -13.41
N PRO A 611 9.86 10.44 -12.83
CA PRO A 611 10.83 9.35 -12.99
C PRO A 611 10.33 7.99 -12.50
N ILE A 612 9.52 7.96 -11.44
CA ILE A 612 9.05 6.68 -10.88
C ILE A 612 7.90 6.09 -11.70
N LEU A 613 7.04 6.94 -12.27
CA LEU A 613 6.01 6.51 -13.22
C LEU A 613 6.65 5.88 -14.46
N ASN A 614 7.70 6.50 -14.99
CA ASN A 614 8.49 5.97 -16.09
C ASN A 614 9.12 4.61 -15.74
N LEU A 615 9.73 4.48 -14.56
CA LEU A 615 10.31 3.22 -14.08
C LEU A 615 9.26 2.09 -14.03
N ILE A 616 8.11 2.35 -13.42
CA ILE A 616 7.02 1.37 -13.27
C ILE A 616 6.47 0.97 -14.64
N TYR A 617 6.23 1.94 -15.53
CA TYR A 617 5.72 1.69 -16.87
C TYR A 617 6.66 0.80 -17.69
N TYR A 618 7.93 1.19 -17.84
CA TYR A 618 8.88 0.44 -18.66
C TYR A 618 9.15 -0.96 -18.11
N LEU A 619 9.19 -1.11 -16.79
CA LEU A 619 9.37 -2.40 -16.17
C LEU A 619 8.17 -3.33 -16.42
N LEU A 620 6.94 -2.86 -16.16
CA LEU A 620 5.73 -3.69 -16.22
C LEU A 620 5.20 -3.93 -17.64
N VAL A 621 5.32 -2.93 -18.52
CA VAL A 621 4.66 -2.95 -19.84
C VAL A 621 5.61 -3.44 -20.93
N GLU A 622 6.92 -3.22 -20.79
CA GLU A 622 7.91 -3.60 -21.79
C GLU A 622 8.86 -4.69 -21.29
N ILE A 623 9.71 -4.40 -20.29
CA ILE A 623 10.82 -5.28 -19.90
C ILE A 623 10.34 -6.65 -19.38
N ILE A 624 9.40 -6.69 -18.44
CA ILE A 624 8.91 -7.94 -17.84
C ILE A 624 8.17 -8.79 -18.89
N PRO A 625 7.18 -8.27 -19.64
CA PRO A 625 6.53 -9.02 -20.71
C PRO A 625 7.53 -9.60 -21.72
N PHE A 626 8.53 -8.82 -22.11
CA PHE A 626 9.53 -9.25 -23.10
C PHE A 626 10.37 -10.40 -22.57
N SER A 627 10.87 -10.24 -21.34
CA SER A 627 11.69 -11.26 -20.67
C SER A 627 10.92 -12.57 -20.51
N LEU A 628 9.62 -12.50 -20.16
CA LEU A 628 8.77 -13.67 -20.01
C LEU A 628 8.48 -14.34 -21.36
N VAL A 629 8.13 -13.59 -22.41
CA VAL A 629 7.89 -14.15 -23.75
C VAL A 629 9.15 -14.84 -24.27
N MET A 630 10.30 -14.20 -24.13
CA MET A 630 11.61 -14.76 -24.50
C MET A 630 11.96 -16.02 -23.69
N PHE A 631 11.64 -16.04 -22.40
CA PHE A 631 11.82 -17.22 -21.56
C PHE A 631 10.93 -18.38 -21.98
N ILE A 632 9.68 -18.12 -22.35
CA ILE A 632 8.75 -19.15 -22.83
C ILE A 632 9.22 -19.70 -24.19
N LEU A 633 9.72 -18.83 -25.08
CA LEU A 633 10.18 -19.19 -26.42
C LEU A 633 11.63 -19.75 -26.48
N ARG A 634 12.35 -19.82 -25.36
CA ARG A 634 13.79 -20.20 -25.30
C ARG A 634 14.14 -21.60 -25.86
N LYS A 635 13.15 -22.48 -26.02
CA LYS A 635 13.40 -23.84 -26.53
C LYS A 635 13.56 -23.80 -28.04
N LEU A 636 14.79 -24.02 -28.48
CA LEU A 636 15.15 -24.12 -29.88
C LEU A 636 14.72 -25.49 -30.46
N PRO A 637 14.38 -25.57 -31.76
CA PRO A 637 14.10 -26.84 -32.43
C PRO A 637 15.28 -27.82 -32.30
N PRO A 638 15.08 -29.15 -32.40
CA PRO A 638 16.17 -30.12 -32.31
C PRO A 638 17.25 -29.86 -33.37
N LYS A 639 18.52 -30.14 -33.02
CA LYS A 639 19.67 -29.99 -33.95
C LYS A 639 19.47 -30.98 -35.11
N ARG A 640 19.49 -30.51 -36.35
CA ARG A 640 19.61 -31.40 -37.51
C ARG A 640 21.06 -31.85 -37.60
N ASP A 641 21.30 -33.14 -37.79
CA ASP A 641 22.66 -33.64 -38.04
C ASP A 641 23.08 -33.16 -39.43
N ILE A 642 23.97 -32.17 -39.47
CA ILE A 642 24.54 -31.60 -40.70
C ILE A 642 25.82 -32.39 -40.98
N THR A 643 25.92 -33.01 -42.16
CA THR A 643 27.15 -33.70 -42.57
C THR A 643 28.24 -32.67 -42.92
N PRO A 644 29.54 -33.02 -42.83
CA PRO A 644 30.63 -32.09 -43.19
C PRO A 644 30.56 -31.58 -44.64
N GLU A 645 29.95 -32.36 -45.53
CA GLU A 645 29.72 -32.02 -46.95
C GLU A 645 28.68 -30.89 -47.10
N ASP A 646 27.56 -30.94 -46.36
CA ASP A 646 26.54 -29.86 -46.32
C ASP A 646 27.10 -28.52 -45.81
N LEU A 647 28.08 -28.58 -44.90
CA LEU A 647 28.72 -27.39 -44.32
C LEU A 647 29.67 -26.72 -45.32
N HIS A 648 30.44 -27.51 -46.08
CA HIS A 648 31.38 -26.99 -47.07
C HIS A 648 30.65 -26.41 -48.29
N GLU A 649 29.55 -27.04 -48.72
CA GLU A 649 28.70 -26.54 -49.80
C GLU A 649 27.99 -25.23 -49.43
N LYS A 650 27.45 -25.13 -48.20
CA LYS A 650 26.81 -23.88 -47.71
C LYS A 650 27.78 -22.73 -47.47
N ILE A 651 29.02 -23.00 -47.05
CA ILE A 651 30.07 -21.98 -46.87
C ILE A 651 30.61 -21.51 -48.23
N MET A 652 30.79 -22.41 -49.20
CA MET A 652 31.12 -22.04 -50.59
C MET A 652 30.03 -21.16 -51.21
N LEU A 653 28.75 -21.53 -51.07
CA LEU A 653 27.60 -20.76 -51.57
C LEU A 653 27.46 -19.37 -50.92
N SER A 654 27.84 -19.20 -49.63
CA SER A 654 27.83 -17.88 -48.98
C SER A 654 28.94 -16.95 -49.46
N SER A 655 30.04 -17.49 -50.00
CA SER A 655 31.14 -16.73 -50.59
C SER A 655 30.97 -16.42 -52.08
N LEU A 656 30.19 -17.23 -52.81
CA LEU A 656 29.96 -17.06 -54.26
C LEU A 656 28.72 -16.22 -54.62
N ILE A 657 27.70 -16.16 -53.75
CA ILE A 657 26.43 -15.44 -54.02
C ILE A 657 26.45 -14.09 -53.29
N LEU A 658 27.44 -13.26 -53.60
CA LEU A 658 27.43 -11.88 -53.12
C LEU A 658 27.08 -10.85 -54.20
N TRP A 659 26.86 -11.23 -55.48
CA TRP A 659 26.54 -10.23 -56.51
C TRP A 659 25.46 -10.48 -57.56
N THR A 660 24.99 -11.70 -57.91
CA THR A 660 23.77 -11.90 -58.74
C THR A 660 23.46 -13.40 -58.94
N ASP A 661 22.20 -13.75 -59.25
CA ASP A 661 21.82 -15.03 -59.87
C ASP A 661 21.92 -14.95 -61.41
N VAL A 662 22.05 -16.09 -62.08
CA VAL A 662 22.24 -16.37 -63.51
C VAL A 662 21.19 -15.72 -64.43
N ASN A 663 20.07 -15.21 -63.89
CA ASN A 663 19.03 -14.49 -64.64
C ASN A 663 18.87 -13.00 -64.27
N GLY A 664 19.77 -12.42 -63.48
CA GLY A 664 19.79 -10.96 -63.26
C GLY A 664 18.62 -10.38 -62.46
N SER A 665 17.90 -11.18 -61.67
CA SER A 665 16.89 -10.71 -60.72
C SER A 665 17.38 -10.86 -59.27
N PRO A 666 17.20 -9.84 -58.41
CA PRO A 666 17.66 -9.91 -57.03
C PRO A 666 16.77 -10.85 -56.18
N ILE A 667 17.37 -11.92 -55.68
CA ILE A 667 16.75 -12.91 -54.78
C ILE A 667 16.78 -12.38 -53.34
N TRP A 668 15.92 -11.42 -53.01
CA TRP A 668 15.59 -11.10 -51.63
C TRP A 668 14.17 -11.57 -51.35
N GLU A 669 14.02 -12.70 -50.65
CA GLU A 669 12.70 -13.12 -50.16
C GLU A 669 12.15 -12.08 -49.16
N GLU A 670 10.88 -11.70 -49.37
CA GLU A 670 10.17 -10.54 -48.80
C GLU A 670 10.42 -10.31 -47.30
N GLN A 671 10.42 -11.35 -46.46
CA GLN A 671 10.49 -11.15 -45.00
C GLN A 671 11.84 -10.63 -44.52
N THR A 672 12.94 -11.08 -45.11
CA THR A 672 14.31 -10.61 -44.82
C THR A 672 14.53 -9.19 -45.33
N PHE A 673 14.10 -8.90 -46.56
CA PHE A 673 14.15 -7.55 -47.13
C PHE A 673 13.32 -6.56 -46.31
N ASN A 674 12.16 -6.98 -45.79
CA ASN A 674 11.23 -6.11 -45.09
C ASN A 674 11.66 -5.82 -43.64
N VAL A 675 12.28 -6.77 -42.93
CA VAL A 675 12.92 -6.49 -41.63
C VAL A 675 14.09 -5.53 -41.82
N LEU A 676 14.91 -5.74 -42.86
CA LEU A 676 15.98 -4.83 -43.24
C LEU A 676 15.46 -3.47 -43.71
N ALA A 677 14.31 -3.39 -44.39
CA ALA A 677 13.69 -2.14 -44.83
C ALA A 677 13.07 -1.35 -43.67
N ILE A 678 12.46 -2.02 -42.70
CA ILE A 678 11.96 -1.39 -41.46
C ILE A 678 13.14 -0.86 -40.64
N LEU A 679 14.22 -1.65 -40.53
CA LEU A 679 15.45 -1.22 -39.86
C LEU A 679 16.17 -0.11 -40.62
N TYR A 680 16.23 -0.18 -41.93
CA TYR A 680 16.79 0.86 -42.78
C TYR A 680 15.95 2.13 -42.68
N GLY A 681 14.61 2.03 -42.60
CA GLY A 681 13.74 3.17 -42.35
C GLY A 681 13.98 3.79 -40.98
N ILE A 682 14.04 2.98 -39.92
CA ILE A 682 14.35 3.43 -38.56
C ILE A 682 15.75 4.08 -38.52
N LEU A 683 16.79 3.37 -38.97
CA LEU A 683 18.18 3.84 -38.98
C LEU A 683 18.40 5.04 -39.90
N SER A 684 17.70 5.12 -41.04
CA SER A 684 17.76 6.29 -41.93
C SER A 684 17.10 7.50 -41.30
N ILE A 685 16.02 7.34 -40.52
CA ILE A 685 15.44 8.43 -39.75
C ILE A 685 16.44 8.89 -38.67
N TYR A 686 17.05 7.97 -37.91
CA TYR A 686 18.11 8.33 -36.94
C TYR A 686 19.31 9.02 -37.61
N TYR A 687 19.72 8.57 -38.80
CA TYR A 687 20.86 9.11 -39.55
C TYR A 687 20.57 10.49 -40.16
N VAL A 688 19.40 10.68 -40.78
CA VAL A 688 18.97 11.98 -41.33
C VAL A 688 18.79 13.01 -40.22
N LEU A 689 18.22 12.62 -39.08
CA LEU A 689 18.07 13.48 -37.91
C LEU A 689 19.41 13.78 -37.23
N GLY A 690 20.32 12.80 -37.16
CA GLY A 690 21.69 12.98 -36.66
C GLY A 690 22.57 13.85 -37.55
N LEU A 691 22.42 13.77 -38.88
CA LEU A 691 23.09 14.65 -39.83
C LEU A 691 22.53 16.08 -39.79
N TRP A 692 21.22 16.24 -39.61
CA TRP A 692 20.61 17.55 -39.39
C TRP A 692 21.15 18.20 -38.11
N PHE A 693 21.37 17.42 -37.04
CA PHE A 693 22.01 17.87 -35.79
C PHE A 693 23.47 18.33 -36.01
N LEU A 694 24.28 17.55 -36.73
CA LEU A 694 25.66 17.93 -37.08
C LEU A 694 25.74 19.15 -38.01
N SER A 695 24.75 19.33 -38.88
CA SER A 695 24.63 20.49 -39.77
C SER A 695 24.09 21.75 -39.08
N SER A 696 23.40 21.62 -37.95
CA SER A 696 22.80 22.74 -37.19
C SER A 696 23.70 23.20 -36.02
N GLY A 697 24.69 22.39 -35.64
CA GLY A 697 25.70 22.70 -34.63
C GLY A 697 26.83 23.57 -35.16
N GLY A 698 26.50 24.75 -35.68
CA GLY A 698 27.45 25.71 -36.21
C GLY A 698 26.96 27.15 -36.10
N MET A 699 26.95 27.69 -34.87
CA MET A 699 27.39 29.06 -34.50
C MET A 699 26.88 29.39 -33.08
N CYS A 700 27.86 29.61 -32.20
CA CYS A 700 27.80 30.13 -30.82
C CYS A 700 27.22 29.20 -29.74
#